data_AF-Q18BZ5-F1
#
_entry.id   AF-Q18BZ5-F1
#
_cell.length_a   1.000
_cell.length_b   1.000
_cell.length_c   1.000
_cell.angle_alpha   90.00
_cell.angle_beta   90.00
_cell.angle_gamma   90.00
#
_symmetry.space_group_name_H-M   'P 1'
#
loop_
_entity.id
_entity.type
_entity.pdbx_description
1 polymer ?
#
loop_
_entity_poly.entity_id
_entity_poly.type
_entity_poly.pdbx_seq_one_letter_code
_entity_poly.pdbx_strand_id
1 'polypeptide(L)'
;MKAFKKHFLILSLIFLLIISCFNNILCFADESENSKKIRVGYCDDYGIISSSKEHSYTGYGYDYLREISKYTRWEYEFVKGSWEECLDRLEKGEIDLLGPLQKNDERNKLFNFPKLSSGYEYSALYTKDSNNNMFYEDISSFKGMRVAVLRGNFHNTAFEKYREENNFSVEYIYCNSIDELIESVNEKKADAFVCGSIINAKGMKIVSKFSVEPFYFATAKDKPNLVKELDYALKELKINDMYYELELYKKYFKREVNNSIAFTRQEMNFIKANPKLTMVYDSEWSPVEYYDKESNSFKGISSDLMSIISKKCGIKFEYIKTKNYNESLDYIKSGKATMLCGSINENDKAKRFNMKLTNPYINIPMIMVGKLDTNLNNDLNIALTSSYKSIDSYIEKSFENAKTTSYKSVESCLNAINEGKANLMILSSYQFDELLREGKSENLSVISVLDTSYGMRIGVSNKTDPILVSILNKSIDKITEEELSDCIYSNTIDKPYKVPFGVIFKEYSIQIISFVCILFLIAIKYIIYNKKKKEDYLRKIAYTDPLTGADSIDKFKINSNKLFDKNNPEEYALFYIDVDKFKYINDMFGYDMGNDTLIHISNTIASELKEDEIFARVSADHFVLLIKYKTDDDIKTRLNNIYNKVQILSNPKINYYKLILDCGIYKISKSDNDINTIMDRANTARKTIKGGHKNSFAFYDKEMHKKILKEKEIENSMVDALNNGEFIVYFQPKYSLSDYQIIGAEALVRWDNPQKGLIPPIEFIPVFERNGFIVNIDFYVFEEVCKKIREWMDEGQKVVPISVNLSRMHFVNSNFIEKFKLIVDKYKIPTRLIELELTETAVLDNIEGLLDTMNNLKEKGFVISMDDFGTGYSSLNLLKELPVDILKLDRAFFTEKDESNNEKIVISNVIKMAKELKMKVISEGVETISQVEFLKQIGCDMVQGYLFSKPMPVKEFEKIAFKKE
;
A
#
# COMPACT_ATOMS: atom_id res chain seq x y z
N MET A 1 20.04 32.42 12.78
CA MET A 1 19.87 31.29 13.73
C MET A 1 19.73 31.66 15.22
N LYS A 2 20.08 32.88 15.68
CA LYS A 2 19.80 33.31 17.07
C LYS A 2 18.42 33.97 17.29
N ALA A 3 17.77 34.48 16.24
CA ALA A 3 16.44 35.10 16.33
C ALA A 3 15.27 34.10 16.38
N PHE A 4 15.43 32.92 15.76
CA PHE A 4 14.42 31.86 15.72
C PHE A 4 14.27 31.14 17.08
N LYS A 5 15.37 30.98 17.83
CA LYS A 5 15.35 30.46 19.21
C LYS A 5 14.62 31.39 20.18
N LYS A 6 14.68 32.71 19.96
CA LYS A 6 14.06 33.70 20.86
C LYS A 6 12.53 33.73 20.70
N HIS A 7 12.02 33.61 19.48
CA HIS A 7 10.58 33.56 19.22
C HIS A 7 9.96 32.23 19.65
N PHE A 8 10.66 31.10 19.48
CA PHE A 8 10.20 29.81 19.98
C PHE A 8 10.18 29.77 21.52
N LEU A 9 11.17 30.37 22.20
CA LEU A 9 11.15 30.49 23.66
C LEU A 9 10.01 31.38 24.16
N ILE A 10 9.74 32.51 23.48
CA ILE A 10 8.67 33.44 23.84
C ILE A 10 7.28 32.81 23.61
N LEU A 11 7.08 32.10 22.49
CA LEU A 11 5.84 31.34 22.25
C LEU A 11 5.67 30.19 23.23
N SER A 12 6.76 29.51 23.61
CA SER A 12 6.72 28.44 24.63
C SER A 12 6.42 29.00 26.03
N LEU A 13 6.96 30.17 26.37
CA LEU A 13 6.68 30.87 27.63
C LEU A 13 5.25 31.42 27.68
N ILE A 14 4.72 31.94 26.56
CA ILE A 14 3.32 32.39 26.46
C ILE A 14 2.37 31.18 26.56
N PHE A 15 2.71 30.05 25.94
CA PHE A 15 1.93 28.82 26.04
C PHE A 15 1.98 28.21 27.47
N LEU A 16 3.13 28.29 28.16
CA LEU A 16 3.27 27.89 29.58
C LEU A 16 2.60 28.86 30.56
N LEU A 17 2.55 30.17 30.25
CA LEU A 17 1.80 31.18 31.02
C LEU A 17 0.29 31.05 30.83
N ILE A 18 -0.17 30.65 29.64
CA ILE A 18 -1.60 30.34 29.40
C ILE A 18 -1.99 29.05 30.16
N ILE A 19 -1.10 28.05 30.22
CA ILE A 19 -1.33 26.83 31.01
C ILE A 19 -1.25 27.07 32.53
N SER A 20 -0.42 28.02 33.01
CA SER A 20 -0.38 28.37 34.43
C SER A 20 -1.52 29.29 34.88
N CYS A 21 -2.07 30.11 33.98
CA CYS A 21 -3.25 30.94 34.24
C CYS A 21 -4.58 30.16 34.24
N PHE A 22 -4.63 28.97 33.62
CA PHE A 22 -5.83 28.11 33.64
C PHE A 22 -5.94 27.19 34.87
N ASN A 23 -4.94 27.16 35.75
CA ASN A 23 -4.94 26.32 36.96
C ASN A 23 -5.22 27.07 38.27
N ASN A 24 -5.57 28.36 38.24
CA ASN A 24 -5.81 29.17 39.44
C ASN A 24 -7.05 30.09 39.34
N ILE A 25 -8.13 29.62 38.73
CA ILE A 25 -9.48 30.18 38.95
C ILE A 25 -10.43 29.01 39.23
N LEU A 26 -10.22 28.37 40.37
CA LEU A 26 -11.16 27.44 41.01
C LEU A 26 -10.85 27.46 42.51
N CYS A 27 -11.11 28.62 43.12
CA CYS A 27 -11.27 28.76 44.56
C CYS A 27 -11.77 30.17 44.86
N PHE A 28 -13.09 30.36 44.76
CA PHE A 28 -13.76 31.33 45.62
C PHE A 28 -14.76 30.56 46.47
N ALA A 29 -14.40 30.51 47.75
CA ALA A 29 -15.24 30.48 48.94
C ALA A 29 -16.32 29.39 49.05
N ASP A 30 -16.02 28.43 49.93
CA ASP A 30 -16.98 27.88 50.87
C ASP A 30 -17.85 28.98 51.48
N GLU A 31 -19.17 28.79 51.38
CA GLU A 31 -20.09 29.06 52.49
C GLU A 31 -21.23 28.05 52.36
N SER A 32 -21.11 26.96 53.12
CA SER A 32 -22.19 26.01 53.38
C SER A 32 -23.28 26.68 54.22
N GLU A 33 -24.04 27.60 53.63
CA GLU A 33 -25.39 27.92 54.09
C GLU A 33 -26.35 26.98 53.34
N ASN A 34 -27.03 26.12 54.09
CA ASN A 34 -27.98 25.11 53.60
C ASN A 34 -28.78 25.61 52.37
N SER A 35 -28.52 25.02 51.20
CA SER A 35 -29.38 25.20 50.03
C SER A 35 -30.80 24.72 50.38
N LYS A 36 -31.78 25.60 50.19
CA LYS A 36 -33.16 25.32 50.53
C LYS A 36 -33.79 24.51 49.39
N LYS A 37 -34.20 23.28 49.68
CA LYS A 37 -34.92 22.44 48.72
C LYS A 37 -36.38 22.91 48.58
N ILE A 38 -36.80 23.19 47.35
CA ILE A 38 -38.12 23.67 46.97
C ILE A 38 -38.78 22.62 46.09
N ARG A 39 -39.91 22.06 46.53
CA ARG A 39 -40.70 21.10 45.75
C ARG A 39 -41.54 21.85 44.71
N VAL A 40 -41.27 21.63 43.43
CA VAL A 40 -41.93 22.31 42.30
C VAL A 40 -42.86 21.34 41.61
N GLY A 41 -44.17 21.60 41.65
CA GLY A 41 -45.13 20.83 40.87
C GLY A 41 -45.01 21.13 39.37
N TYR A 42 -45.08 20.10 38.52
CA TYR A 42 -45.10 20.29 37.07
C TYR A 42 -45.94 19.24 36.33
N CYS A 43 -46.34 19.60 35.11
CA CYS A 43 -47.05 18.76 34.13
C CYS A 43 -46.26 18.78 32.81
N ASP A 44 -46.08 17.64 32.15
CA ASP A 44 -45.11 17.46 31.04
C ASP A 44 -45.37 18.38 29.81
N ASP A 45 -46.53 19.03 29.71
CA ASP A 45 -46.93 19.79 28.51
C ASP A 45 -47.47 21.21 28.77
N TYR A 46 -47.50 21.65 30.04
CA TYR A 46 -47.92 23.01 30.41
C TYR A 46 -46.80 23.74 31.13
N GLY A 47 -46.43 24.95 30.68
CA GLY A 47 -45.32 25.67 31.31
C GLY A 47 -43.95 25.08 31.06
N ILE A 48 -43.88 24.10 30.15
CA ILE A 48 -42.76 23.25 29.75
C ILE A 48 -41.69 23.12 30.84
N ILE A 49 -41.92 22.18 31.74
CA ILE A 49 -40.87 21.44 32.43
C ILE A 49 -41.05 20.01 31.99
N SER A 50 -40.13 19.48 31.18
CA SER A 50 -40.17 18.11 30.70
C SER A 50 -39.02 17.31 31.28
N SER A 51 -39.30 16.10 31.78
CA SER A 51 -38.26 15.17 32.24
C SER A 51 -37.76 14.28 31.10
N SER A 52 -36.45 14.20 30.88
CA SER A 52 -35.86 13.15 30.04
C SER A 52 -35.74 11.83 30.81
N LYS A 53 -35.52 10.70 30.12
CA LYS A 53 -35.38 9.36 30.73
C LYS A 53 -34.22 9.22 31.75
N GLU A 54 -33.38 10.26 31.93
CA GLU A 54 -32.31 10.31 32.91
C GLU A 54 -32.29 11.67 33.63
N HIS A 55 -33.05 11.83 34.73
CA HIS A 55 -32.93 12.89 35.77
C HIS A 55 -32.59 14.32 35.31
N SER A 56 -32.90 14.70 34.06
CA SER A 56 -32.57 16.00 33.47
C SER A 56 -33.85 16.64 32.97
N TYR A 57 -34.08 17.85 33.48
CA TYR A 57 -35.26 18.66 33.17
C TYR A 57 -34.89 19.70 32.12
N THR A 58 -35.83 20.01 31.24
CA THR A 58 -35.69 21.05 30.19
C THR A 58 -36.99 21.81 30.03
N GLY A 59 -36.93 22.97 29.38
CA GLY A 59 -38.11 23.75 29.02
C GLY A 59 -38.16 25.15 29.64
N TYR A 60 -39.20 25.90 29.27
CA TYR A 60 -39.41 27.29 29.69
C TYR A 60 -39.40 27.43 31.21
N GLY A 61 -40.25 26.69 31.92
CA GLY A 61 -40.36 26.79 33.37
C GLY A 61 -39.06 26.39 34.07
N TYR A 62 -38.33 25.40 33.53
CA TYR A 62 -37.08 24.92 34.10
C TYR A 62 -35.96 25.96 33.99
N ASP A 63 -35.74 26.50 32.79
CA ASP A 63 -34.72 27.54 32.58
C ASP A 63 -35.05 28.82 33.37
N TYR A 64 -36.34 29.18 33.45
CA TYR A 64 -36.79 30.33 34.24
C TYR A 64 -36.48 30.14 35.73
N LEU A 65 -36.80 28.98 36.30
CA LEU A 65 -36.50 28.66 37.70
C LEU A 65 -34.99 28.56 37.95
N ARG A 66 -34.20 28.05 37.01
CA ARG A 66 -32.73 28.05 37.09
C ARG A 66 -32.15 29.47 37.12
N GLU A 67 -32.75 30.41 36.43
CA GLU A 67 -32.34 31.82 36.52
C GLU A 67 -32.69 32.39 37.91
N ILE A 68 -33.90 32.09 38.41
CA ILE A 68 -34.31 32.44 39.78
C ILE A 68 -33.36 31.86 40.84
N SER A 69 -32.84 30.64 40.66
CA SER A 69 -31.92 30.03 41.64
C SER A 69 -30.60 30.78 41.77
N LYS A 70 -30.17 31.56 40.77
CA LYS A 70 -28.96 32.40 40.89
C LYS A 70 -29.11 33.50 41.96
N TYR A 71 -30.35 33.96 42.18
CA TYR A 71 -30.65 35.02 43.14
C TYR A 71 -31.14 34.48 44.49
N THR A 72 -31.74 33.29 44.51
CA THR A 72 -32.33 32.68 45.71
C THR A 72 -31.49 31.57 46.34
N ARG A 73 -30.56 30.98 45.58
CA ARG A 73 -29.81 29.75 45.94
C ARG A 73 -30.72 28.54 46.23
N TRP A 74 -31.93 28.51 45.66
CA TRP A 74 -32.85 27.38 45.79
C TRP A 74 -32.35 26.17 45.00
N GLU A 75 -32.55 24.98 45.59
CA GLU A 75 -32.48 23.70 44.88
C GLU A 75 -33.89 23.21 44.60
N TYR A 76 -34.17 22.76 43.37
CA TYR A 76 -35.52 22.34 42.99
C TYR A 76 -35.67 20.83 42.96
N GLU A 77 -36.73 20.35 43.59
CA GLU A 77 -37.21 18.98 43.49
C GLU A 77 -38.52 18.97 42.69
N PHE A 78 -38.50 18.43 41.48
CA PHE A 78 -39.66 18.48 40.59
C PHE A 78 -40.62 17.31 40.84
N VAL A 79 -41.87 17.63 41.15
CA VAL A 79 -42.94 16.67 41.48
C VAL A 79 -43.95 16.63 40.34
N LYS A 80 -44.00 15.50 39.63
CA LYS A 80 -44.91 15.29 38.50
C LYS A 80 -46.35 15.02 38.97
N GLY A 81 -47.33 15.57 38.28
CA GLY A 81 -48.76 15.30 38.48
C GLY A 81 -49.63 15.87 37.36
N SER A 82 -50.93 15.52 37.36
CA SER A 82 -51.92 16.24 36.55
C SER A 82 -52.06 17.71 37.02
N TRP A 83 -52.64 18.57 36.19
CA TRP A 83 -52.81 19.98 36.57
C TRP A 83 -53.64 20.15 37.85
N GLU A 84 -54.70 19.35 38.00
CA GLU A 84 -55.56 19.33 39.18
C GLU A 84 -54.84 18.78 40.41
N GLU A 85 -54.09 17.68 40.26
CA GLU A 85 -53.26 17.13 41.34
C GLU A 85 -52.21 18.13 41.82
N CYS A 86 -51.56 18.85 40.91
CA CYS A 86 -50.56 19.86 41.28
C CYS A 86 -51.19 21.04 42.02
N LEU A 87 -52.39 21.50 41.63
CA LEU A 87 -53.11 22.54 42.36
C LEU A 87 -53.51 22.10 43.77
N ASP A 88 -54.07 20.89 43.90
CA ASP A 88 -54.45 20.30 45.19
C ASP A 88 -53.22 20.10 46.10
N ARG A 89 -52.10 19.62 45.56
CA ARG A 89 -50.83 19.50 46.28
C ARG A 89 -50.29 20.86 46.75
N LEU A 90 -50.43 21.92 45.94
CA LEU A 90 -50.01 23.26 46.34
C LEU A 90 -50.88 23.80 47.48
N GLU A 91 -52.18 23.54 47.43
CA GLU A 91 -53.14 23.99 48.46
C GLU A 91 -52.86 23.29 49.80
N LYS A 92 -52.54 21.98 49.75
CA LYS A 92 -52.16 21.17 50.91
C LYS A 92 -50.74 21.41 51.42
N GLY A 93 -49.91 22.17 50.70
CA GLY A 93 -48.50 22.40 51.03
C GLY A 93 -47.58 21.18 50.77
N GLU A 94 -48.05 20.21 49.98
CA GLU A 94 -47.27 19.04 49.54
C GLU A 94 -46.23 19.41 48.47
N ILE A 95 -46.46 20.49 47.73
CA ILE A 95 -45.46 21.19 46.92
C ILE A 95 -45.35 22.65 47.36
N ASP A 96 -44.19 23.25 47.12
CA ASP A 96 -43.87 24.60 47.59
C ASP A 96 -44.10 25.67 46.50
N LEU A 97 -44.01 25.28 45.22
CA LEU A 97 -44.11 26.17 44.06
C LEU A 97 -44.85 25.50 42.89
N LEU A 98 -45.69 26.25 42.18
CA LEU A 98 -46.34 25.82 40.93
C LEU A 98 -46.46 27.00 39.97
N GLY A 99 -46.15 26.80 38.70
CA GLY A 99 -46.37 27.78 37.66
C GLY A 99 -46.12 27.18 36.28
N PRO A 100 -46.51 27.89 35.20
CA PRO A 100 -47.14 29.21 35.16
C PRO A 100 -48.60 29.18 35.63
N LEU A 101 -49.00 30.06 36.53
CA LEU A 101 -50.35 30.13 37.08
C LEU A 101 -50.92 31.55 36.99
N GLN A 102 -52.14 31.71 36.48
CA GLN A 102 -52.84 33.00 36.46
C GLN A 102 -53.43 33.34 37.82
N LYS A 103 -53.42 34.63 38.14
CA LYS A 103 -53.95 35.20 39.39
C LYS A 103 -55.41 35.60 39.20
N ASN A 104 -56.29 35.17 40.12
CA ASN A 104 -57.68 35.61 40.21
C ASN A 104 -58.13 35.66 41.68
N ASP A 105 -59.34 36.17 41.94
CA ASP A 105 -59.84 36.38 43.31
C ASP A 105 -59.99 35.07 44.11
N GLU A 106 -60.31 33.97 43.45
CA GLU A 106 -60.41 32.65 44.09
C GLU A 106 -59.03 32.12 44.47
N ARG A 107 -58.08 32.12 43.53
CA ARG A 107 -56.70 31.65 43.75
C ARG A 107 -55.94 32.54 44.73
N ASN A 108 -56.24 33.84 44.83
CA ASN A 108 -55.64 34.72 45.84
C ASN A 108 -56.00 34.30 47.27
N LYS A 109 -57.15 33.65 47.46
CA LYS A 109 -57.53 33.07 48.77
C LYS A 109 -56.71 31.81 49.08
N LEU A 110 -56.40 31.01 48.04
CA LEU A 110 -55.77 29.69 48.17
C LEU A 110 -54.24 29.70 48.11
N PHE A 111 -53.61 30.65 47.40
CA PHE A 111 -52.16 30.67 47.17
C PHE A 111 -51.55 32.05 47.44
N ASN A 112 -50.22 32.10 47.47
CA ASN A 112 -49.46 33.35 47.47
C ASN A 112 -48.86 33.60 46.08
N PHE A 113 -49.00 34.82 45.58
CA PHE A 113 -48.48 35.26 44.29
C PHE A 113 -47.44 36.36 44.47
N PRO A 114 -46.32 36.32 43.73
CA PRO A 114 -45.39 37.44 43.70
C PRO A 114 -46.06 38.68 43.10
N LYS A 115 -45.50 39.85 43.43
CA LYS A 115 -45.94 41.16 42.92
C LYS A 115 -45.62 41.31 41.44
N LEU A 116 -44.46 40.81 41.01
CA LEU A 116 -44.01 40.85 39.62
C LEU A 116 -44.47 39.59 38.89
N SER A 117 -44.97 39.73 37.66
CA SER A 117 -45.32 38.58 36.81
C SER A 117 -44.07 37.89 36.28
N SER A 118 -44.21 36.59 36.04
CA SER A 118 -43.16 35.74 35.45
C SER A 118 -43.20 35.71 33.91
N GLY A 119 -44.21 36.37 33.33
CA GLY A 119 -44.39 36.55 31.90
C GLY A 119 -45.86 36.80 31.57
N TYR A 120 -46.16 36.77 30.27
CA TYR A 120 -47.52 36.89 29.74
C TYR A 120 -47.83 35.73 28.80
N GLU A 121 -49.07 35.32 28.82
CA GLU A 121 -49.60 34.24 27.99
C GLU A 121 -50.94 34.67 27.40
N TYR A 122 -51.22 34.29 26.15
CA TYR A 122 -52.56 34.43 25.59
C TYR A 122 -53.30 33.09 25.60
N SER A 123 -54.63 33.14 25.72
CA SER A 123 -55.47 31.96 25.50
C SER A 123 -55.70 31.77 23.99
N ALA A 124 -55.74 30.53 23.54
CA ALA A 124 -55.94 30.22 22.12
C ALA A 124 -56.85 29.02 21.91
N LEU A 125 -57.54 29.07 20.76
CA LEU A 125 -58.32 27.98 20.22
C LEU A 125 -57.49 27.26 19.15
N TYR A 126 -57.25 25.98 19.36
CA TYR A 126 -56.41 25.13 18.53
C TYR A 126 -57.26 24.10 17.78
N THR A 127 -56.90 23.79 16.54
CA THR A 127 -57.44 22.66 15.76
C THR A 127 -56.30 21.91 15.10
N LYS A 128 -56.54 20.70 14.60
CA LYS A 128 -55.60 19.97 13.75
C LYS A 128 -55.20 20.80 12.53
N ASP A 129 -53.91 20.82 12.20
CA ASP A 129 -53.37 21.63 11.10
C ASP A 129 -54.08 21.33 9.76
N SER A 130 -54.24 20.03 9.47
CA SER A 130 -54.95 19.51 8.29
C SER A 130 -56.44 19.89 8.17
N ASN A 131 -57.04 20.53 9.18
CA ASN A 131 -58.44 20.95 9.13
C ASN A 131 -58.63 22.17 8.22
N ASN A 132 -59.01 21.94 6.97
CA ASN A 132 -59.18 22.99 5.97
C ASN A 132 -60.48 23.80 6.07
N ASN A 133 -61.34 23.50 7.06
CA ASN A 133 -62.65 24.12 7.21
C ASN A 133 -62.70 25.20 8.31
N MET A 134 -61.67 25.28 9.16
CA MET A 134 -61.55 26.29 10.21
C MET A 134 -60.40 27.23 9.89
N PHE A 135 -60.73 28.52 9.72
CA PHE A 135 -59.80 29.59 9.37
C PHE A 135 -59.55 30.49 10.58
N TYR A 136 -58.46 31.25 10.53
CA TYR A 136 -58.13 32.20 11.59
C TYR A 136 -59.22 33.28 11.71
N GLU A 137 -59.73 33.46 12.93
CA GLU A 137 -60.80 34.40 13.31
C GLU A 137 -62.11 34.24 12.51
N ASP A 138 -62.40 33.04 12.01
CA ASP A 138 -63.66 32.75 11.32
C ASP A 138 -64.74 32.24 12.28
N ILE A 139 -65.39 33.17 12.99
CA ILE A 139 -66.47 32.90 13.97
C ILE A 139 -67.58 32.03 13.36
N SER A 140 -67.85 32.15 12.06
CA SER A 140 -68.88 31.35 11.40
C SER A 140 -68.57 29.85 11.42
N SER A 141 -67.27 29.49 11.39
CA SER A 141 -66.80 28.10 11.47
C SER A 141 -66.80 27.53 12.89
N PHE A 142 -67.00 28.35 13.91
CA PHE A 142 -66.96 27.94 15.33
C PHE A 142 -68.34 27.55 15.88
N LYS A 143 -69.42 27.81 15.15
CA LYS A 143 -70.79 27.55 15.62
C LYS A 143 -71.06 26.05 15.70
N GLY A 144 -71.41 25.58 16.90
CA GLY A 144 -71.80 24.19 17.16
C GLY A 144 -70.63 23.21 17.22
N MET A 145 -69.39 23.69 17.31
CA MET A 145 -68.22 22.82 17.37
C MET A 145 -68.07 22.16 18.75
N ARG A 146 -67.49 20.96 18.78
CA ARG A 146 -67.08 20.27 20.01
C ARG A 146 -65.71 20.80 20.43
N VAL A 147 -65.62 21.35 21.63
CA VAL A 147 -64.40 21.98 22.16
C VAL A 147 -63.91 21.20 23.37
N ALA A 148 -62.71 20.64 23.26
CA ALA A 148 -62.03 20.04 24.39
C ALA A 148 -61.45 21.13 25.32
N VAL A 149 -61.69 20.98 26.61
CA VAL A 149 -61.27 21.92 27.67
C VAL A 149 -60.70 21.17 28.87
N LEU A 150 -59.68 21.72 29.52
CA LEU A 150 -59.10 21.14 30.73
C LEU A 150 -59.96 21.44 31.95
N ARG A 151 -60.24 20.46 32.81
CA ARG A 151 -60.96 20.71 34.07
C ARG A 151 -60.22 21.74 34.94
N GLY A 152 -60.97 22.69 35.51
CA GLY A 152 -60.44 23.71 36.42
C GLY A 152 -59.43 24.70 35.82
N ASN A 153 -59.26 24.72 34.50
CA ASN A 153 -58.28 25.59 33.85
C ASN A 153 -58.82 27.01 33.64
N PHE A 154 -57.95 28.01 33.87
CA PHE A 154 -58.27 29.43 33.73
C PHE A 154 -58.70 29.80 32.31
N HIS A 155 -58.10 29.18 31.29
CA HIS A 155 -58.38 29.49 29.89
C HIS A 155 -59.82 29.15 29.47
N ASN A 156 -60.52 28.29 30.22
CA ASN A 156 -61.93 27.99 29.97
C ASN A 156 -62.81 29.22 30.23
N THR A 157 -62.56 29.94 31.32
CA THR A 157 -63.31 31.17 31.65
C THR A 157 -63.04 32.26 30.63
N ALA A 158 -61.79 32.39 30.18
CA ALA A 158 -61.43 33.32 29.10
C ALA A 158 -62.14 32.96 27.79
N PHE A 159 -62.27 31.67 27.48
CA PHE A 159 -62.97 31.20 26.28
C PHE A 159 -64.48 31.40 26.36
N GLU A 160 -65.10 31.21 27.53
CA GLU A 160 -66.53 31.51 27.72
C GLU A 160 -66.82 32.98 27.46
N LYS A 161 -66.02 33.88 28.02
CA LYS A 161 -66.13 35.32 27.74
C LYS A 161 -65.97 35.63 26.25
N TYR A 162 -64.96 35.04 25.60
CA TYR A 162 -64.74 35.20 24.16
C TYR A 162 -65.94 34.69 23.34
N ARG A 163 -66.54 33.57 23.75
CA ARG A 163 -67.71 32.97 23.12
C ARG A 163 -68.95 33.85 23.25
N GLU A 164 -69.18 34.43 24.42
CA GLU A 164 -70.28 35.36 24.69
C GLU A 164 -70.14 36.65 23.87
N GLU A 165 -68.94 37.25 23.86
CA GLU A 165 -68.65 38.46 23.09
C GLU A 165 -68.86 38.27 21.58
N ASN A 166 -68.60 37.07 21.06
CA ASN A 166 -68.70 36.74 19.64
C ASN A 166 -69.98 35.97 19.27
N ASN A 167 -70.87 35.73 20.23
CA ASN A 167 -72.20 35.14 20.06
C ASN A 167 -72.23 33.81 19.27
N PHE A 168 -71.51 32.79 19.76
CA PHE A 168 -71.57 31.41 19.23
C PHE A 168 -71.77 30.36 20.32
N SER A 169 -72.23 29.16 19.95
CA SER A 169 -72.41 28.02 20.86
C SER A 169 -71.40 26.92 20.56
N VAL A 170 -71.05 26.14 21.59
CA VAL A 170 -70.10 25.01 21.53
C VAL A 170 -70.60 23.86 22.42
N GLU A 171 -70.10 22.66 22.16
CA GLU A 171 -70.27 21.49 23.05
C GLU A 171 -68.96 21.20 23.77
N TYR A 172 -68.96 21.13 25.10
CA TYR A 172 -67.73 20.94 25.88
C TYR A 172 -67.38 19.47 26.09
N ILE A 173 -66.11 19.13 25.83
CA ILE A 173 -65.50 17.84 26.19
C ILE A 173 -64.45 18.12 27.26
N TYR A 174 -64.66 17.59 28.46
CA TYR A 174 -63.76 17.85 29.60
C TYR A 174 -62.66 16.79 29.68
N CYS A 175 -61.42 17.23 29.54
CA CYS A 175 -60.22 16.41 29.63
C CYS A 175 -59.43 16.67 30.92
N ASN A 176 -58.60 15.73 31.33
CA ASN A 176 -57.78 15.77 32.55
C ASN A 176 -56.30 16.12 32.28
N SER A 177 -55.84 16.04 31.03
CA SER A 177 -54.46 16.40 30.62
C SER A 177 -54.40 17.08 29.26
N ILE A 178 -53.29 17.76 28.96
CA ILE A 178 -53.08 18.41 27.65
C ILE A 178 -52.95 17.36 26.54
N ASP A 179 -52.29 16.23 26.81
CA ASP A 179 -52.24 15.10 25.88
C ASP A 179 -53.65 14.67 25.47
N GLU A 180 -54.58 14.56 26.44
CA GLU A 180 -55.97 14.20 26.17
C GLU A 180 -56.70 15.29 25.36
N LEU A 181 -56.38 16.58 25.54
CA LEU A 181 -56.89 17.64 24.65
C LEU A 181 -56.44 17.42 23.20
N ILE A 182 -55.13 17.23 22.99
CA ILE A 182 -54.51 17.07 21.68
C ILE A 182 -55.01 15.78 21.00
N GLU A 183 -55.09 14.68 21.75
CA GLU A 183 -55.61 13.38 21.30
C GLU A 183 -57.09 13.50 20.92
N SER A 184 -57.92 14.18 21.71
CA SER A 184 -59.34 14.35 21.40
C SER A 184 -59.58 15.02 20.04
N VAL A 185 -58.77 16.00 19.67
CA VAL A 185 -58.83 16.66 18.34
C VAL A 185 -58.24 15.77 17.25
N ASN A 186 -57.15 15.03 17.54
CA ASN A 186 -56.56 14.11 16.59
C ASN A 186 -57.48 12.94 16.21
N GLU A 187 -58.22 12.42 17.19
CA GLU A 187 -59.21 11.34 17.05
C GLU A 187 -60.60 11.84 16.58
N LYS A 188 -60.75 13.15 16.36
CA LYS A 188 -62.02 13.81 15.96
C LYS A 188 -63.15 13.65 16.98
N LYS A 189 -62.82 13.39 18.26
CA LYS A 189 -63.76 13.49 19.38
C LYS A 189 -64.14 14.94 19.64
N ALA A 190 -63.17 15.85 19.56
CA ALA A 190 -63.36 17.30 19.54
C ALA A 190 -62.97 17.86 18.16
N ASP A 191 -63.54 19.02 17.81
CA ASP A 191 -63.19 19.76 16.60
C ASP A 191 -62.07 20.77 16.87
N ALA A 192 -61.99 21.27 18.10
CA ALA A 192 -60.94 22.17 18.58
C ALA A 192 -60.68 21.96 20.08
N PHE A 193 -59.59 22.51 20.61
CA PHE A 193 -59.34 22.58 22.04
C PHE A 193 -58.90 23.99 22.48
N VAL A 194 -59.13 24.31 23.75
CA VAL A 194 -58.72 25.58 24.36
C VAL A 194 -57.56 25.34 25.30
N CYS A 195 -56.50 26.14 25.15
CA CYS A 195 -55.38 26.16 26.08
C CYS A 195 -54.63 27.48 26.00
N GLY A 196 -53.64 27.66 26.88
CA GLY A 196 -52.71 28.77 26.82
C GLY A 196 -51.67 28.61 25.71
N SER A 197 -50.96 29.70 25.39
CA SER A 197 -49.89 29.73 24.39
C SER A 197 -48.59 29.01 24.78
N ILE A 198 -48.40 28.67 26.05
CA ILE A 198 -47.18 28.09 26.63
C ILE A 198 -47.33 26.56 26.73
N ILE A 199 -47.63 25.93 25.58
CA ILE A 199 -47.81 24.47 25.45
C ILE A 199 -47.06 23.92 24.24
N ASN A 200 -46.82 22.61 24.24
CA ASN A 200 -46.30 21.89 23.08
C ASN A 200 -47.45 21.32 22.23
N ALA A 201 -47.90 22.08 21.22
CA ALA A 201 -49.04 21.71 20.37
C ALA A 201 -48.64 21.21 18.96
N LYS A 202 -47.70 20.26 18.86
CA LYS A 202 -47.25 19.74 17.55
C LYS A 202 -48.41 19.19 16.71
N GLY A 203 -48.43 19.56 15.42
CA GLY A 203 -49.46 19.14 14.47
C GLY A 203 -50.80 19.89 14.57
N MET A 204 -50.86 20.91 15.42
CA MET A 204 -52.02 21.79 15.57
C MET A 204 -51.82 23.11 14.80
N LYS A 205 -52.87 23.92 14.77
CA LYS A 205 -52.84 25.32 14.33
C LYS A 205 -53.79 26.14 15.18
N ILE A 206 -53.44 27.40 15.39
CA ILE A 206 -54.29 28.35 16.12
C ILE A 206 -55.31 28.95 15.15
N VAL A 207 -56.59 28.90 15.53
CA VAL A 207 -57.69 29.51 14.77
C VAL A 207 -58.28 30.74 15.47
N SER A 208 -57.98 30.95 16.75
CA SER A 208 -58.28 32.21 17.44
C SER A 208 -57.34 32.43 18.61
N LYS A 209 -57.04 33.70 18.92
CA LYS A 209 -56.30 34.15 20.11
C LYS A 209 -57.17 35.13 20.88
N PHE A 210 -57.28 34.96 22.18
CA PHE A 210 -58.12 35.78 23.04
C PHE A 210 -57.53 35.85 24.45
N SER A 211 -57.74 36.96 25.15
CA SER A 211 -57.27 37.22 26.53
C SER A 211 -55.75 37.04 26.72
N VAL A 212 -55.05 38.15 26.98
CA VAL A 212 -53.63 38.16 27.33
C VAL A 212 -53.51 38.42 28.82
N GLU A 213 -52.98 37.46 29.57
CA GLU A 213 -52.93 37.52 31.03
C GLU A 213 -51.51 37.28 31.56
N PRO A 214 -51.13 37.96 32.64
CA PRO A 214 -49.89 37.66 33.33
C PRO A 214 -49.99 36.29 34.01
N PHE A 215 -48.89 35.53 33.96
CA PHE A 215 -48.74 34.31 34.76
C PHE A 215 -47.63 34.48 35.80
N TYR A 216 -47.69 33.62 36.81
CA TYR A 216 -46.83 33.67 37.98
C TYR A 216 -46.41 32.26 38.40
N PHE A 217 -45.25 32.11 39.03
CA PHE A 217 -44.98 30.95 39.88
C PHE A 217 -45.55 31.24 41.28
N ALA A 218 -46.63 30.57 41.64
CA ALA A 218 -47.32 30.74 42.91
C ALA A 218 -46.75 29.79 43.98
N THR A 219 -46.76 30.22 45.23
CA THR A 219 -46.32 29.41 46.38
C THR A 219 -47.52 28.99 47.24
N ALA A 220 -47.36 27.91 48.01
CA ALA A 220 -48.34 27.49 49.00
C ALA A 220 -48.69 28.62 50.00
N LYS A 221 -49.94 28.65 50.49
CA LYS A 221 -50.46 29.77 51.31
C LYS A 221 -49.72 29.93 52.63
N ASP A 222 -49.31 28.81 53.21
CA ASP A 222 -48.60 28.69 54.47
C ASP A 222 -47.10 29.04 54.38
N LYS A 223 -46.60 29.40 53.18
CA LYS A 223 -45.19 29.76 52.93
C LYS A 223 -44.97 31.23 52.53
N PRO A 224 -45.33 32.23 53.35
CA PRO A 224 -45.21 33.65 53.00
C PRO A 224 -43.76 34.16 52.85
N ASN A 225 -42.77 33.41 53.33
CA ASN A 225 -41.36 33.75 53.12
C ASN A 225 -40.87 33.39 51.71
N LEU A 226 -41.39 32.31 51.11
CA LEU A 226 -41.01 31.91 49.75
C LEU A 226 -41.42 32.95 48.71
N VAL A 227 -42.61 33.52 48.83
CA VAL A 227 -43.07 34.56 47.90
C VAL A 227 -42.24 35.85 48.00
N LYS A 228 -41.68 36.18 49.19
CA LYS A 228 -40.77 37.33 49.36
C LYS A 228 -39.41 37.10 48.70
N GLU A 229 -38.86 35.89 48.88
CA GLU A 229 -37.61 35.46 48.21
C GLU A 229 -37.79 35.48 46.68
N LEU A 230 -38.93 35.01 46.19
CA LEU A 230 -39.28 35.04 44.77
C LEU A 230 -39.46 36.48 44.25
N ASP A 231 -40.13 37.36 44.99
CA ASP A 231 -40.27 38.78 44.65
C ASP A 231 -38.91 39.47 44.49
N TYR A 232 -37.96 39.17 45.38
CA TYR A 232 -36.59 39.68 45.28
C TYR A 232 -35.91 39.19 44.00
N ALA A 233 -35.94 37.88 43.74
CA ALA A 233 -35.32 37.29 42.56
C ALA A 233 -35.90 37.82 41.24
N LEU A 234 -37.23 37.96 41.17
CA LEU A 234 -37.90 38.52 39.99
C LEU A 234 -37.55 39.99 39.77
N LYS A 235 -37.38 40.76 40.85
CA LYS A 235 -36.94 42.16 40.76
C LYS A 235 -35.52 42.25 40.20
N GLU A 236 -34.59 41.49 40.76
CA GLU A 236 -33.19 41.48 40.30
C GLU A 236 -33.05 40.97 38.86
N LEU A 237 -33.79 39.93 38.49
CA LEU A 237 -33.83 39.42 37.13
C LEU A 237 -34.26 40.50 36.13
N LYS A 238 -35.37 41.21 36.40
CA LYS A 238 -35.88 42.26 35.51
C LYS A 238 -35.00 43.52 35.45
N ILE A 239 -34.24 43.82 36.50
CA ILE A 239 -33.27 44.94 36.50
C ILE A 239 -32.04 44.59 35.67
N ASN A 240 -31.53 43.36 35.82
CA ASN A 240 -30.30 42.92 35.15
C ASN A 240 -30.54 42.55 33.68
N ASP A 241 -31.71 41.99 33.36
CA ASP A 241 -32.09 41.65 31.98
C ASP A 241 -33.60 41.83 31.77
N MET A 242 -33.98 43.02 31.29
CA MET A 242 -35.37 43.39 31.01
C MET A 242 -36.00 42.54 29.89
N TYR A 243 -35.21 41.91 29.03
CA TYR A 243 -35.68 41.16 27.87
C TYR A 243 -35.61 39.64 28.06
N TYR A 244 -35.11 39.15 29.20
CA TYR A 244 -34.92 37.73 29.47
C TYR A 244 -36.18 36.88 29.20
N GLU A 245 -37.34 37.34 29.66
CA GLU A 245 -38.63 36.65 29.46
C GLU A 245 -39.00 36.54 27.97
N LEU A 246 -38.72 37.58 27.20
CA LEU A 246 -38.98 37.60 25.76
C LEU A 246 -38.01 36.66 25.02
N GLU A 247 -36.74 36.64 25.41
CA GLU A 247 -35.74 35.73 24.84
C GLU A 247 -36.05 34.27 25.17
N LEU A 248 -36.46 34.00 26.41
CA LEU A 248 -36.87 32.66 26.83
C LEU A 248 -38.15 32.20 26.11
N TYR A 249 -39.11 33.10 25.93
CA TYR A 249 -40.31 32.84 25.15
C TYR A 249 -39.97 32.55 23.67
N LYS A 250 -39.08 33.34 23.05
CA LYS A 250 -38.60 33.08 21.69
C LYS A 250 -37.91 31.72 21.59
N LYS A 251 -37.06 31.38 22.55
CA LYS A 251 -36.31 30.11 22.59
C LYS A 251 -37.24 28.89 22.52
N TYR A 252 -38.31 28.87 23.30
CA TYR A 252 -39.17 27.69 23.44
C TYR A 252 -40.44 27.73 22.58
N PHE A 253 -41.00 28.91 22.28
CA PHE A 253 -42.31 29.02 21.64
C PHE A 253 -42.28 29.64 20.25
N LYS A 254 -41.17 30.30 19.84
CA LYS A 254 -41.00 30.75 18.44
C LYS A 254 -40.48 29.64 17.53
N ARG A 255 -39.73 28.67 18.06
CA ARG A 255 -39.01 27.64 17.28
C ARG A 255 -39.82 26.39 16.90
N GLU A 256 -40.82 25.97 17.69
CA GLU A 256 -41.47 24.65 17.44
C GLU A 256 -43.01 24.60 17.49
N VAL A 257 -43.71 25.64 17.96
CA VAL A 257 -45.09 25.44 18.46
C VAL A 257 -46.19 25.53 17.40
N ASN A 258 -45.93 25.94 16.15
CA ASN A 258 -46.90 25.78 15.04
C ASN A 258 -46.22 26.02 13.68
N ASN A 259 -45.96 24.97 12.90
CA ASN A 259 -45.43 25.11 11.52
C ASN A 259 -46.48 25.64 10.53
N SER A 260 -47.74 25.67 10.93
CA SER A 260 -48.86 26.06 10.10
C SER A 260 -49.15 27.55 10.15
N ILE A 261 -49.38 28.14 8.98
CA ILE A 261 -49.79 29.53 8.88
C ILE A 261 -51.30 29.62 9.02
N ALA A 262 -51.74 30.41 10.00
CA ALA A 262 -53.14 30.67 10.23
C ALA A 262 -53.65 31.77 9.29
N PHE A 263 -54.11 31.36 8.10
CA PHE A 263 -54.73 32.26 7.14
C PHE A 263 -56.22 32.47 7.45
N THR A 264 -56.72 33.68 7.20
CA THR A 264 -58.15 33.99 7.22
C THR A 264 -58.82 33.41 5.97
N ARG A 265 -60.16 33.30 5.98
CA ARG A 265 -60.93 32.85 4.82
C ARG A 265 -60.68 33.71 3.58
N GLN A 266 -60.56 35.03 3.76
CA GLN A 266 -60.27 35.97 2.67
C GLN A 266 -58.87 35.73 2.09
N GLU A 267 -57.86 35.52 2.93
CA GLU A 267 -56.48 35.24 2.50
C GLU A 267 -56.41 33.93 1.72
N MET A 268 -57.09 32.87 2.19
CA MET A 268 -57.16 31.58 1.49
C MET A 268 -57.88 31.67 0.15
N ASN A 269 -58.94 32.47 0.05
CA ASN A 269 -59.60 32.72 -1.22
C ASN A 269 -58.67 33.48 -2.19
N PHE A 270 -57.91 34.45 -1.69
CA PHE A 270 -56.92 35.17 -2.49
C PHE A 270 -55.84 34.23 -3.03
N ILE A 271 -55.26 33.36 -2.17
CA ILE A 271 -54.23 32.37 -2.57
C ILE A 271 -54.79 31.44 -3.67
N LYS A 272 -56.02 30.94 -3.51
CA LYS A 272 -56.66 30.07 -4.51
C LYS A 272 -56.95 30.77 -5.83
N ALA A 273 -57.37 32.04 -5.78
CA ALA A 273 -57.65 32.84 -6.97
C ALA A 273 -56.36 33.27 -7.71
N ASN A 274 -55.24 33.38 -7.00
CA ASN A 274 -53.95 33.85 -7.51
C ASN A 274 -52.86 32.79 -7.28
N PRO A 275 -52.92 31.62 -7.94
CA PRO A 275 -51.93 30.55 -7.73
C PRO A 275 -50.53 30.92 -8.23
N LYS A 276 -50.42 31.99 -9.04
CA LYS A 276 -49.18 32.49 -9.62
C LYS A 276 -49.17 34.02 -9.58
N LEU A 277 -48.04 34.59 -9.17
CA LEU A 277 -47.82 36.04 -9.17
C LEU A 277 -46.43 36.38 -9.72
N THR A 278 -46.31 37.53 -10.36
CA THR A 278 -45.05 37.96 -11.00
C THR A 278 -44.19 38.74 -10.02
N MET A 279 -42.88 38.48 -10.04
CA MET A 279 -41.90 39.13 -9.18
C MET A 279 -40.71 39.65 -9.98
N VAL A 280 -40.34 40.91 -9.79
CA VAL A 280 -39.08 41.50 -10.26
C VAL A 280 -38.07 41.56 -9.11
N TYR A 281 -36.79 41.71 -9.40
CA TYR A 281 -35.69 41.69 -8.41
C TYR A 281 -34.55 42.63 -8.85
N ASP A 282 -33.57 42.89 -7.98
CA ASP A 282 -32.34 43.58 -8.39
C ASP A 282 -31.40 42.59 -9.09
N SER A 283 -31.12 42.81 -10.37
CA SER A 283 -30.28 41.90 -11.16
C SER A 283 -28.79 42.03 -10.89
N GLU A 284 -28.35 43.05 -10.16
CA GLU A 284 -26.93 43.42 -10.02
C GLU A 284 -26.37 43.27 -8.59
N TRP A 285 -27.14 42.74 -7.63
CA TRP A 285 -26.79 42.77 -6.21
C TRP A 285 -26.25 41.43 -5.64
N SER A 286 -25.21 40.88 -6.26
CA SER A 286 -24.53 39.67 -5.76
C SER A 286 -23.90 39.90 -4.38
N PRO A 287 -23.90 38.91 -3.46
CA PRO A 287 -24.55 37.58 -3.54
C PRO A 287 -25.98 37.55 -2.98
N VAL A 288 -26.57 38.72 -2.69
CA VAL A 288 -27.88 38.87 -2.03
C VAL A 288 -29.03 38.56 -2.98
N GLU A 289 -29.05 39.22 -4.14
CA GLU A 289 -29.99 38.98 -5.23
C GLU A 289 -29.33 39.38 -6.55
N TYR A 290 -29.28 38.47 -7.52
CA TYR A 290 -28.66 38.77 -8.80
C TYR A 290 -29.19 37.87 -9.90
N TYR A 291 -28.96 38.28 -11.14
CA TYR A 291 -29.17 37.40 -12.28
C TYR A 291 -27.89 36.63 -12.58
N ASP A 292 -27.94 35.32 -12.41
CA ASP A 292 -26.83 34.44 -12.76
C ASP A 292 -26.82 34.14 -14.26
N LYS A 293 -25.72 34.49 -14.92
CA LYS A 293 -25.57 34.33 -16.37
C LYS A 293 -25.40 32.87 -16.78
N GLU A 294 -24.82 32.04 -15.92
CA GLU A 294 -24.55 30.63 -16.21
C GLU A 294 -25.83 29.79 -16.16
N SER A 295 -26.59 29.92 -15.08
CA SER A 295 -27.88 29.22 -14.93
C SER A 295 -29.07 29.94 -15.60
N ASN A 296 -28.86 31.14 -16.14
CA ASN A 296 -29.89 31.98 -16.77
C ASN A 296 -31.10 32.20 -15.84
N SER A 297 -30.86 32.43 -14.55
CA SER A 297 -31.93 32.47 -13.54
C SER A 297 -31.66 33.47 -12.41
N PHE A 298 -32.71 33.78 -11.64
CA PHE A 298 -32.60 34.55 -10.40
C PHE A 298 -31.89 33.71 -9.33
N LYS A 299 -30.83 34.24 -8.73
CA LYS A 299 -29.99 33.59 -7.72
C LYS A 299 -29.64 34.54 -6.58
N GLY A 300 -29.10 33.97 -5.50
CA GLY A 300 -28.72 34.68 -4.28
C GLY A 300 -29.60 34.33 -3.09
N ILE A 301 -29.26 34.89 -1.93
CA ILE A 301 -29.95 34.65 -0.65
C ILE A 301 -31.46 34.93 -0.78
N SER A 302 -31.83 36.02 -1.43
CA SER A 302 -33.24 36.38 -1.61
C SER A 302 -33.99 35.38 -2.49
N SER A 303 -33.36 34.77 -3.50
CA SER A 303 -34.00 33.75 -4.34
C SER A 303 -34.41 32.53 -3.52
N ASP A 304 -33.52 32.06 -2.65
CA ASP A 304 -33.77 30.90 -1.80
C ASP A 304 -34.87 31.20 -0.76
N LEU A 305 -34.82 32.39 -0.13
CA LEU A 305 -35.88 32.86 0.76
C LEU A 305 -37.23 33.03 0.05
N MET A 306 -37.24 33.53 -1.20
CA MET A 306 -38.48 33.62 -1.98
C MET A 306 -39.06 32.24 -2.31
N SER A 307 -38.22 31.23 -2.54
CA SER A 307 -38.66 29.83 -2.71
C SER A 307 -39.35 29.31 -1.44
N ILE A 308 -38.76 29.58 -0.27
CA ILE A 308 -39.33 29.22 1.03
C ILE A 308 -40.67 29.93 1.26
N ILE A 309 -40.73 31.24 1.04
CA ILE A 309 -41.96 32.03 1.19
C ILE A 309 -43.04 31.52 0.23
N SER A 310 -42.70 31.26 -1.02
CA SER A 310 -43.61 30.71 -2.04
C SER A 310 -44.21 29.36 -1.59
N LYS A 311 -43.37 28.47 -1.04
CA LYS A 311 -43.82 27.17 -0.51
C LYS A 311 -44.75 27.34 0.69
N LYS A 312 -44.44 28.27 1.61
CA LYS A 312 -45.23 28.51 2.83
C LYS A 312 -46.58 29.16 2.54
N CYS A 313 -46.65 30.13 1.62
CA CYS A 313 -47.92 30.79 1.27
C CYS A 313 -48.75 30.03 0.23
N GLY A 314 -48.15 29.09 -0.50
CA GLY A 314 -48.82 28.32 -1.56
C GLY A 314 -49.01 29.08 -2.87
N ILE A 315 -48.40 30.26 -3.04
CA ILE A 315 -48.42 31.04 -4.28
C ILE A 315 -47.09 30.83 -5.01
N LYS A 316 -47.13 30.42 -6.28
CA LYS A 316 -45.92 30.29 -7.10
C LYS A 316 -45.44 31.66 -7.59
N PHE A 317 -44.17 31.98 -7.38
CA PHE A 317 -43.58 33.22 -7.89
C PHE A 317 -42.96 33.02 -9.27
N GLU A 318 -43.31 33.89 -10.21
CA GLU A 318 -42.76 33.92 -11.57
C GLU A 318 -41.84 35.13 -11.72
N TYR A 319 -40.54 34.87 -11.90
CA TYR A 319 -39.52 35.91 -11.87
C TYR A 319 -39.35 36.57 -13.25
N ILE A 320 -39.39 37.91 -13.27
CA ILE A 320 -39.16 38.74 -14.46
C ILE A 320 -37.80 39.41 -14.31
N LYS A 321 -36.88 39.10 -15.23
CA LYS A 321 -35.57 39.75 -15.31
C LYS A 321 -35.72 41.19 -15.82
N THR A 322 -35.16 42.14 -15.08
CA THR A 322 -34.96 43.54 -15.49
C THR A 322 -33.46 43.82 -15.69
N LYS A 323 -33.12 45.00 -16.22
CA LYS A 323 -31.73 45.41 -16.46
C LYS A 323 -31.03 45.88 -15.19
N ASN A 324 -31.78 46.50 -14.27
CA ASN A 324 -31.28 47.04 -13.01
C ASN A 324 -32.46 47.36 -12.08
N TYR A 325 -32.14 47.69 -10.83
CA TYR A 325 -33.12 48.00 -9.80
C TYR A 325 -34.14 49.10 -10.17
N ASN A 326 -33.72 50.15 -10.89
CA ASN A 326 -34.64 51.23 -11.28
C ASN A 326 -35.70 50.76 -12.27
N GLU A 327 -35.34 49.89 -13.21
CA GLU A 327 -36.33 49.28 -14.11
C GLU A 327 -37.29 48.36 -13.32
N SER A 328 -36.81 47.64 -12.30
CA SER A 328 -37.68 46.86 -11.41
C SER A 328 -38.73 47.72 -10.71
N LEU A 329 -38.36 48.92 -10.25
CA LEU A 329 -39.31 49.87 -9.66
C LEU A 329 -40.36 50.35 -10.67
N ASP A 330 -39.97 50.59 -11.93
CA ASP A 330 -40.90 51.00 -12.99
C ASP A 330 -41.90 49.88 -13.36
N TYR A 331 -41.49 48.62 -13.29
CA TYR A 331 -42.39 47.47 -13.49
C TYR A 331 -43.48 47.39 -12.41
N ILE A 332 -43.14 47.66 -11.16
CA ILE A 332 -44.13 47.74 -10.06
C ILE A 332 -45.08 48.91 -10.24
N LYS A 333 -44.52 50.10 -10.54
CA LYS A 333 -45.29 51.33 -10.72
C LYS A 333 -46.27 51.23 -11.89
N SER A 334 -45.84 50.62 -13.00
CA SER A 334 -46.70 50.38 -14.16
C SER A 334 -47.70 49.24 -13.95
N GLY A 335 -47.46 48.34 -12.99
CA GLY A 335 -48.28 47.15 -12.72
C GLY A 335 -47.95 45.96 -13.62
N LYS A 336 -46.79 45.98 -14.30
CA LYS A 336 -46.28 44.85 -15.10
C LYS A 336 -45.77 43.70 -14.23
N ALA A 337 -45.41 43.99 -12.97
CA ALA A 337 -45.09 43.00 -11.96
C ALA A 337 -45.93 43.24 -10.70
N THR A 338 -46.32 42.16 -10.02
CA THR A 338 -47.08 42.23 -8.78
C THR A 338 -46.18 42.56 -7.59
N MET A 339 -44.98 41.96 -7.56
CA MET A 339 -44.06 42.02 -6.43
C MET A 339 -42.65 42.42 -6.85
N LEU A 340 -41.94 43.10 -5.96
CA LEU A 340 -40.51 43.41 -6.07
C LEU A 340 -39.80 42.75 -4.90
N CYS A 341 -38.85 41.89 -5.25
CA CYS A 341 -37.87 41.33 -4.35
C CYS A 341 -36.83 42.42 -4.02
N GLY A 342 -36.66 42.66 -2.74
CA GLY A 342 -35.50 43.34 -2.18
C GLY A 342 -35.31 44.84 -2.42
N SER A 343 -34.48 45.42 -1.55
CA SER A 343 -34.02 46.81 -1.49
C SER A 343 -35.02 47.96 -1.28
N ILE A 344 -36.10 47.76 -0.50
CA ILE A 344 -37.00 48.86 -0.11
C ILE A 344 -36.98 49.06 1.42
N ASN A 345 -36.08 49.92 1.90
CA ASN A 345 -35.92 50.18 3.33
C ASN A 345 -36.58 51.50 3.81
N GLU A 346 -37.38 52.17 2.97
CA GLU A 346 -38.02 53.46 3.30
C GLU A 346 -39.51 53.50 2.96
N ASN A 347 -40.32 54.00 3.90
CA ASN A 347 -41.75 54.31 3.69
C ASN A 347 -41.96 55.39 2.60
N ASP A 348 -41.00 56.30 2.39
CA ASP A 348 -41.13 57.38 1.42
C ASP A 348 -40.92 56.90 -0.03
N LYS A 349 -40.02 55.92 -0.25
CA LYS A 349 -39.92 55.22 -1.54
C LYS A 349 -41.16 54.39 -1.84
N ALA A 350 -41.71 53.70 -0.84
CA ALA A 350 -42.96 52.95 -1.01
C ALA A 350 -44.13 53.85 -1.46
N LYS A 351 -44.25 55.05 -0.86
CA LYS A 351 -45.20 56.08 -1.29
C LYS A 351 -44.90 56.58 -2.72
N ARG A 352 -43.64 56.88 -3.04
CA ARG A 352 -43.23 57.42 -4.35
C ARG A 352 -43.51 56.46 -5.51
N PHE A 353 -43.41 55.16 -5.28
CA PHE A 353 -43.58 54.12 -6.31
C PHE A 353 -44.90 53.35 -6.18
N ASN A 354 -45.84 53.83 -5.36
CA ASN A 354 -47.17 53.24 -5.16
C ASN A 354 -47.11 51.74 -4.84
N MET A 355 -46.40 51.39 -3.76
CA MET A 355 -46.32 50.02 -3.27
C MET A 355 -46.51 49.94 -1.76
N LYS A 356 -46.95 48.77 -1.28
CA LYS A 356 -47.00 48.40 0.15
C LYS A 356 -45.83 47.47 0.47
N LEU A 357 -45.31 47.56 1.68
CA LEU A 357 -44.15 46.78 2.10
C LEU A 357 -44.54 45.71 3.11
N THR A 358 -43.86 44.56 3.03
CA THR A 358 -43.88 43.53 4.08
C THR A 358 -43.00 43.93 5.27
N ASN A 359 -43.04 43.13 6.33
CA ASN A 359 -41.98 43.05 7.33
C ASN A 359 -40.66 42.63 6.66
N PRO A 360 -39.49 42.96 7.25
CA PRO A 360 -38.22 42.48 6.74
C PRO A 360 -38.15 40.95 6.73
N TYR A 361 -37.80 40.36 5.58
CA TYR A 361 -37.57 38.92 5.47
C TYR A 361 -36.11 38.53 5.75
N ILE A 362 -35.17 39.47 5.64
CA ILE A 362 -33.78 39.33 6.09
C ILE A 362 -33.23 40.71 6.46
N ASN A 363 -32.36 40.76 7.46
CA ASN A 363 -31.61 41.94 7.84
C ASN A 363 -30.15 41.78 7.39
N ILE A 364 -29.70 42.64 6.47
CA ILE A 364 -28.36 42.57 5.89
C ILE A 364 -27.39 43.44 6.73
N PRO A 365 -26.30 42.88 7.27
CA PRO A 365 -25.32 43.67 8.02
C PRO A 365 -24.54 44.57 7.06
N MET A 366 -24.52 45.88 7.34
CA MET A 366 -23.81 46.88 6.55
C MET A 366 -22.52 47.31 7.26
N ILE A 367 -21.45 47.50 6.48
CA ILE A 367 -20.14 47.87 6.99
C ILE A 367 -19.53 49.03 6.20
N MET A 368 -18.69 49.81 6.88
CA MET A 368 -17.82 50.81 6.26
C MET A 368 -16.43 50.23 6.06
N VAL A 369 -15.95 50.34 4.83
CA VAL A 369 -14.67 49.78 4.38
C VAL A 369 -13.82 50.90 3.79
N GLY A 370 -12.55 50.95 4.17
CA GLY A 370 -11.58 51.95 3.71
C GLY A 370 -10.15 51.44 3.86
N LYS A 371 -9.16 52.28 3.58
CA LYS A 371 -7.74 51.94 3.82
C LYS A 371 -7.43 51.97 5.32
N LEU A 372 -6.45 51.20 5.78
CA LEU A 372 -6.08 51.05 7.21
C LEU A 372 -5.80 52.38 7.94
N ASP A 373 -5.38 53.40 7.22
CA ASP A 373 -5.04 54.75 7.71
C ASP A 373 -6.22 55.75 7.64
N THR A 374 -7.43 55.29 7.27
CA THR A 374 -8.59 56.16 7.11
C THR A 374 -9.08 56.69 8.46
N ASN A 375 -9.03 58.01 8.65
CA ASN A 375 -9.51 58.69 9.85
C ASN A 375 -10.96 59.15 9.69
N LEU A 376 -11.85 58.68 10.58
CA LEU A 376 -13.28 59.03 10.58
C LEU A 376 -13.58 60.49 10.98
N ASN A 377 -12.59 61.23 11.50
CA ASN A 377 -12.76 62.62 11.95
C ASN A 377 -12.45 63.67 10.85
N ASN A 378 -12.06 63.25 9.65
CA ASN A 378 -11.80 64.14 8.51
C ASN A 378 -13.02 64.25 7.59
N ASP A 379 -12.95 65.09 6.53
CA ASP A 379 -13.97 65.12 5.47
C ASP A 379 -14.11 63.73 4.83
N LEU A 380 -15.31 63.14 4.91
CA LEU A 380 -15.57 61.77 4.46
C LEU A 380 -16.19 61.77 3.07
N ASN A 381 -15.45 61.36 2.04
CA ASN A 381 -16.05 61.04 0.75
C ASN A 381 -16.43 59.55 0.71
N ILE A 382 -17.72 59.25 0.72
CA ILE A 382 -18.25 57.88 0.84
C ILE A 382 -18.81 57.41 -0.50
N ALA A 383 -18.24 56.33 -1.04
CA ALA A 383 -18.73 55.65 -2.23
C ALA A 383 -19.83 54.64 -1.87
N LEU A 384 -20.98 54.74 -2.53
CA LEU A 384 -22.11 53.83 -2.37
C LEU A 384 -22.56 53.29 -3.72
N THR A 385 -23.05 52.07 -3.76
CA THR A 385 -23.76 51.59 -4.96
C THR A 385 -25.14 52.25 -5.03
N SER A 386 -25.69 52.35 -6.24
CA SER A 386 -27.04 52.91 -6.43
C SER A 386 -28.14 52.15 -5.67
N SER A 387 -27.95 50.84 -5.42
CA SER A 387 -28.85 50.03 -4.60
C SER A 387 -28.88 50.49 -3.13
N TYR A 388 -27.77 51.05 -2.62
CA TYR A 388 -27.65 51.53 -1.23
C TYR A 388 -28.06 52.98 -1.02
N LYS A 389 -28.63 53.66 -2.02
CA LYS A 389 -28.95 55.09 -1.92
C LYS A 389 -29.87 55.46 -0.75
N SER A 390 -30.72 54.54 -0.26
CA SER A 390 -31.53 54.76 0.95
C SER A 390 -30.72 54.94 2.24
N ILE A 391 -29.43 54.62 2.23
CA ILE A 391 -28.56 54.77 3.40
C ILE A 391 -28.01 56.22 3.48
N ASP A 392 -28.15 57.04 2.41
CA ASP A 392 -27.73 58.45 2.40
C ASP A 392 -28.26 59.23 3.60
N SER A 393 -29.55 59.10 3.93
CA SER A 393 -30.15 59.82 5.07
C SER A 393 -29.62 59.36 6.43
N TYR A 394 -29.22 58.08 6.55
CA TYR A 394 -28.54 57.59 7.76
C TYR A 394 -27.14 58.19 7.86
N ILE A 395 -26.40 58.20 6.75
CA ILE A 395 -25.04 58.75 6.69
C ILE A 395 -25.04 60.25 7.03
N GLU A 396 -25.95 61.02 6.44
CA GLU A 396 -26.09 62.46 6.72
C GLU A 396 -26.38 62.75 8.20
N LYS A 397 -27.12 61.86 8.89
CA LYS A 397 -27.45 62.00 10.32
C LYS A 397 -26.34 61.52 11.24
N SER A 398 -25.63 60.48 10.84
CA SER A 398 -24.59 59.83 11.66
C SER A 398 -23.21 60.45 11.47
N PHE A 399 -22.96 61.17 10.37
CA PHE A 399 -21.66 61.75 10.01
C PHE A 399 -21.81 63.18 9.47
N GLU A 400 -21.54 64.18 10.32
CA GLU A 400 -21.77 65.61 10.03
C GLU A 400 -20.99 66.15 8.80
N ASN A 401 -19.85 65.55 8.44
CA ASN A 401 -18.99 65.98 7.33
C ASN A 401 -18.87 64.94 6.20
N ALA A 402 -19.87 64.05 6.05
CA ALA A 402 -19.85 63.03 5.01
C ALA A 402 -20.52 63.49 3.70
N LYS A 403 -19.81 63.32 2.59
CA LYS A 403 -20.32 63.49 1.22
C LYS A 403 -20.45 62.14 0.55
N THR A 404 -21.67 61.77 0.16
CA THR A 404 -21.92 60.51 -0.55
C THR A 404 -21.83 60.69 -2.07
N THR A 405 -21.29 59.68 -2.76
CA THR A 405 -21.28 59.61 -4.23
C THR A 405 -21.78 58.24 -4.67
N SER A 406 -22.82 58.22 -5.51
CA SER A 406 -23.39 56.98 -6.04
C SER A 406 -22.62 56.46 -7.25
N TYR A 407 -22.29 55.17 -7.22
CA TYR A 407 -21.68 54.43 -8.32
C TYR A 407 -22.58 53.30 -8.80
N LYS A 408 -22.31 52.79 -10.00
CA LYS A 408 -23.13 51.75 -10.64
C LYS A 408 -22.93 50.37 -10.03
N SER A 409 -21.73 50.05 -9.54
CA SER A 409 -21.38 48.73 -9.01
C SER A 409 -20.41 48.83 -7.83
N VAL A 410 -20.31 47.76 -7.03
CA VAL A 410 -19.31 47.64 -5.95
C VAL A 410 -17.89 47.81 -6.49
N GLU A 411 -17.60 47.27 -7.67
CA GLU A 411 -16.31 47.42 -8.36
C GLU A 411 -16.01 48.88 -8.72
N SER A 412 -17.03 49.66 -9.11
CA SER A 412 -16.87 51.09 -9.36
C SER A 412 -16.61 51.87 -8.07
N CYS A 413 -17.25 51.47 -6.95
CA CYS A 413 -16.94 52.03 -5.63
C CYS A 413 -15.48 51.73 -5.23
N LEU A 414 -15.03 50.49 -5.42
CA LEU A 414 -13.66 50.08 -5.13
C LEU A 414 -12.64 50.88 -5.96
N ASN A 415 -12.89 51.08 -7.26
CA ASN A 415 -12.04 51.90 -8.11
C ASN A 415 -11.96 53.35 -7.61
N ALA A 416 -13.07 53.91 -7.13
CA ALA A 416 -13.07 55.25 -6.54
C ALA A 416 -12.19 55.35 -5.28
N ILE A 417 -12.14 54.31 -4.44
CA ILE A 417 -11.25 54.24 -3.28
C ILE A 417 -9.78 54.14 -3.72
N ASN A 418 -9.50 53.32 -4.73
CA ASN A 418 -8.16 53.14 -5.25
C ASN A 418 -7.61 54.41 -5.93
N GLU A 419 -8.46 55.12 -6.67
CA GLU A 419 -8.16 56.40 -7.35
C GLU A 419 -8.15 57.61 -6.40
N GLY A 420 -8.51 57.43 -5.12
CA GLY A 420 -8.58 58.53 -4.13
C GLY A 420 -9.75 59.49 -4.32
N LYS A 421 -10.76 59.12 -5.14
CA LYS A 421 -12.01 59.87 -5.31
C LYS A 421 -12.99 59.67 -4.15
N ALA A 422 -12.81 58.59 -3.40
CA ALA A 422 -13.51 58.31 -2.16
C ALA A 422 -12.52 57.81 -1.09
N ASN A 423 -12.84 58.02 0.17
CA ASN A 423 -12.05 57.58 1.33
C ASN A 423 -12.66 56.32 1.97
N LEU A 424 -13.98 56.19 1.90
CA LEU A 424 -14.74 55.07 2.44
C LEU A 424 -15.73 54.55 1.41
N MET A 425 -16.06 53.27 1.48
CA MET A 425 -17.21 52.70 0.79
C MET A 425 -18.10 51.95 1.77
N ILE A 426 -19.40 51.95 1.52
CA ILE A 426 -20.36 51.18 2.30
C ILE A 426 -20.90 50.05 1.44
N LEU A 427 -20.87 48.84 1.99
CA LEU A 427 -21.40 47.63 1.39
C LEU A 427 -21.85 46.66 2.47
N SER A 428 -22.57 45.62 2.07
CA SER A 428 -22.89 44.54 3.00
C SER A 428 -21.65 43.73 3.38
N SER A 429 -21.65 43.16 4.58
CA SER A 429 -20.63 42.19 5.02
C SER A 429 -20.48 41.05 4.01
N TYR A 430 -21.58 40.52 3.47
CA TYR A 430 -21.57 39.45 2.47
C TYR A 430 -20.86 39.83 1.17
N GLN A 431 -20.99 41.08 0.73
CA GLN A 431 -20.28 41.59 -0.45
C GLN A 431 -18.81 41.87 -0.17
N PHE A 432 -18.48 42.28 1.05
CA PHE A 432 -17.08 42.46 1.43
C PHE A 432 -16.35 41.11 1.50
N ASP A 433 -17.01 40.07 2.00
CA ASP A 433 -16.52 38.70 1.94
C ASP A 433 -16.31 38.23 0.49
N GLU A 434 -17.19 38.62 -0.44
CA GLU A 434 -17.03 38.36 -1.87
C GLU A 434 -15.79 39.08 -2.44
N LEU A 435 -15.56 40.35 -2.09
CA LEU A 435 -14.35 41.09 -2.49
C LEU A 435 -13.06 40.49 -1.92
N LEU A 436 -13.09 40.04 -0.66
CA LEU A 436 -11.98 39.32 -0.01
C LEU A 436 -11.63 38.06 -0.79
N ARG A 437 -12.64 37.27 -1.19
CA ARG A 437 -12.45 36.07 -1.99
C ARG A 437 -11.89 36.35 -3.39
N GLU A 438 -12.32 37.42 -4.03
CA GLU A 438 -11.80 37.82 -5.34
C GLU A 438 -10.38 38.42 -5.26
N GLY A 439 -9.82 38.63 -4.06
CA GLY A 439 -8.54 39.29 -3.85
C GLY A 439 -8.56 40.78 -4.20
N LYS A 440 -9.75 41.38 -4.27
CA LYS A 440 -9.94 42.79 -4.66
C LYS A 440 -9.84 43.76 -3.47
N SER A 441 -9.63 43.26 -2.25
CA SER A 441 -9.59 44.06 -1.01
C SER A 441 -8.21 44.12 -0.33
N GLU A 442 -7.10 43.83 -1.03
CA GLU A 442 -5.74 43.72 -0.43
C GLU A 442 -5.32 44.90 0.48
N ASN A 443 -5.86 46.11 0.25
CA ASN A 443 -5.53 47.31 1.02
C ASN A 443 -6.75 47.91 1.76
N LEU A 444 -7.80 47.13 1.94
CA LEU A 444 -9.04 47.56 2.57
C LEU A 444 -9.28 46.82 3.89
N SER A 445 -9.76 47.56 4.88
CA SER A 445 -10.15 47.06 6.19
C SER A 445 -11.56 47.53 6.53
N VAL A 446 -12.26 46.75 7.35
CA VAL A 446 -13.50 47.18 8.00
C VAL A 446 -13.14 48.26 9.01
N ILE A 447 -13.58 49.49 8.75
CA ILE A 447 -13.31 50.65 9.61
C ILE A 447 -14.36 50.72 10.73
N SER A 448 -15.61 50.38 10.41
CA SER A 448 -16.72 50.40 11.35
C SER A 448 -17.87 49.52 10.84
N VAL A 449 -18.55 48.86 11.77
CA VAL A 449 -19.83 48.18 11.51
C VAL A 449 -20.94 49.21 11.76
N LEU A 450 -21.90 49.31 10.85
CA LEU A 450 -23.03 50.22 11.06
C LEU A 450 -23.99 49.60 12.08
N ASP A 451 -24.41 50.39 13.07
CA ASP A 451 -25.39 49.97 14.10
C ASP A 451 -26.78 49.66 13.52
N THR A 452 -27.00 49.91 12.24
CA THR A 452 -28.25 49.61 11.54
C THR A 452 -28.06 48.47 10.54
N SER A 453 -28.86 47.42 10.70
CA SER A 453 -28.97 46.37 9.69
C SER A 453 -29.98 46.78 8.61
N TYR A 454 -29.66 46.51 7.34
CA TYR A 454 -30.51 46.85 6.21
C TYR A 454 -31.62 45.81 6.03
N GLY A 455 -32.85 46.13 6.47
CA GLY A 455 -34.00 45.24 6.43
C GLY A 455 -34.63 45.12 5.04
N MET A 456 -34.44 43.98 4.40
CA MET A 456 -34.98 43.66 3.08
C MET A 456 -36.45 43.32 3.16
N ARG A 457 -37.29 44.00 2.36
CA ARG A 457 -38.74 43.84 2.32
C ARG A 457 -39.21 43.52 0.91
N ILE A 458 -40.36 42.85 0.80
CA ILE A 458 -41.05 42.65 -0.48
C ILE A 458 -41.96 43.86 -0.72
N GLY A 459 -41.83 44.47 -1.90
CA GLY A 459 -42.73 45.52 -2.35
C GLY A 459 -43.90 44.93 -3.12
N VAL A 460 -45.14 45.21 -2.71
CA VAL A 460 -46.37 44.79 -3.40
C VAL A 460 -46.98 45.99 -4.10
N SER A 461 -47.24 45.89 -5.41
CA SER A 461 -47.88 46.97 -6.18
C SER A 461 -49.24 47.36 -5.58
N ASN A 462 -49.53 48.67 -5.45
CA ASN A 462 -50.83 49.16 -4.96
C ASN A 462 -52.02 48.79 -5.89
N LYS A 463 -51.75 48.29 -7.10
CA LYS A 463 -52.77 47.72 -8.00
C LYS A 463 -53.20 46.30 -7.60
N THR A 464 -52.50 45.69 -6.64
CA THR A 464 -52.79 44.36 -6.10
C THR A 464 -53.58 44.50 -4.81
N ASP A 465 -54.40 43.49 -4.50
CA ASP A 465 -55.13 43.44 -3.24
C ASP A 465 -54.14 43.55 -2.04
N PRO A 466 -54.35 44.49 -1.10
CA PRO A 466 -53.55 44.63 0.11
C PRO A 466 -53.42 43.36 0.95
N ILE A 467 -54.37 42.42 0.82
CA ILE A 467 -54.35 41.16 1.55
C ILE A 467 -53.10 40.33 1.28
N LEU A 468 -52.47 40.48 0.10
CA LEU A 468 -51.21 39.83 -0.24
C LEU A 468 -50.09 40.20 0.74
N VAL A 469 -50.03 41.44 1.23
CA VAL A 469 -49.02 41.85 2.22
C VAL A 469 -49.20 41.07 3.53
N SER A 470 -50.45 40.86 3.95
CA SER A 470 -50.77 40.05 5.13
C SER A 470 -50.33 38.59 4.95
N ILE A 471 -50.63 38.01 3.78
CA ILE A 471 -50.22 36.64 3.43
C ILE A 471 -48.70 36.48 3.47
N LEU A 472 -47.97 37.43 2.86
CA LEU A 472 -46.52 37.40 2.82
C LEU A 472 -45.91 37.60 4.22
N ASN A 473 -46.42 38.54 5.02
CA ASN A 473 -45.96 38.76 6.40
C ASN A 473 -46.12 37.50 7.25
N LYS A 474 -47.29 36.87 7.20
CA LYS A 474 -47.54 35.61 7.92
C LYS A 474 -46.60 34.48 7.47
N SER A 475 -46.15 34.51 6.22
CA SER A 475 -45.20 33.54 5.67
C SER A 475 -43.76 33.83 6.07
N ILE A 476 -43.38 35.11 6.08
CA ILE A 476 -42.07 35.60 6.55
C ILE A 476 -41.87 35.27 8.03
N ASP A 477 -42.88 35.50 8.86
CA ASP A 477 -42.85 35.21 10.30
C ASP A 477 -42.64 33.71 10.62
N LYS A 478 -42.79 32.83 9.62
CA LYS A 478 -42.59 31.37 9.72
C LYS A 478 -41.30 30.86 9.11
N ILE A 479 -40.41 31.74 8.64
CA ILE A 479 -39.05 31.35 8.23
C ILE A 479 -38.27 31.02 9.50
N THR A 480 -37.68 29.83 9.58
CA THR A 480 -36.86 29.41 10.72
C THR A 480 -35.46 30.03 10.64
N GLU A 481 -34.76 30.11 11.78
CA GLU A 481 -33.37 30.55 11.80
C GLU A 481 -32.46 29.60 11.02
N GLU A 482 -32.74 28.30 11.06
CA GLU A 482 -32.04 27.28 10.27
C GLU A 482 -32.24 27.51 8.76
N GLU A 483 -33.49 27.66 8.31
CA GLU A 483 -33.82 27.99 6.91
C GLU A 483 -33.10 29.27 6.45
N LEU A 484 -33.07 30.30 7.30
CA LEU A 484 -32.40 31.57 7.02
C LEU A 484 -30.88 31.40 6.96
N SER A 485 -30.28 30.71 7.93
CA SER A 485 -28.85 30.44 8.00
C SER A 485 -28.37 29.60 6.82
N ASP A 486 -29.13 28.59 6.40
CA ASP A 486 -28.81 27.76 5.24
C ASP A 486 -28.79 28.58 3.94
N CYS A 487 -29.79 29.46 3.75
CA CYS A 487 -29.82 30.36 2.59
C CYS A 487 -28.62 31.31 2.57
N ILE A 488 -28.22 31.84 3.73
CA ILE A 488 -27.04 32.71 3.81
C ILE A 488 -25.77 31.90 3.53
N TYR A 489 -25.62 30.74 4.16
CA TYR A 489 -24.44 29.90 4.06
C TYR A 489 -24.19 29.42 2.62
N SER A 490 -25.21 28.91 1.93
CA SER A 490 -25.11 28.39 0.56
C SER A 490 -24.67 29.46 -0.46
N ASN A 491 -25.07 30.71 -0.24
CA ASN A 491 -24.78 31.82 -1.14
C ASN A 491 -23.52 32.60 -0.76
N THR A 492 -23.02 32.42 0.47
CA THR A 492 -21.82 33.11 0.97
C THR A 492 -20.66 32.14 1.17
N ILE A 493 -20.74 31.14 2.04
CA ILE A 493 -19.59 30.33 2.49
C ILE A 493 -19.30 29.13 1.57
N ASP A 494 -20.32 28.48 1.00
CA ASP A 494 -20.17 27.22 0.23
C ASP A 494 -19.53 27.40 -1.18
N LYS A 495 -19.17 28.64 -1.55
CA LYS A 495 -18.41 28.91 -2.79
C LYS A 495 -16.91 28.79 -2.50
N PRO A 496 -16.18 27.86 -3.15
CA PRO A 496 -14.78 27.59 -2.83
C PRO A 496 -13.91 28.84 -3.02
N TYR A 497 -13.09 29.13 -2.01
CA TYR A 497 -12.15 30.26 -2.01
C TYR A 497 -11.15 30.10 -3.16
N LYS A 498 -11.34 30.85 -4.25
CA LYS A 498 -10.32 30.96 -5.31
C LYS A 498 -9.30 32.00 -4.87
N VAL A 499 -8.38 31.63 -3.96
CA VAL A 499 -7.30 32.54 -3.59
C VAL A 499 -6.52 32.82 -4.89
N PRO A 500 -6.41 34.07 -5.35
CA PRO A 500 -5.57 34.37 -6.50
C PRO A 500 -4.14 33.91 -6.17
N PHE A 501 -3.49 33.20 -7.11
CA PHE A 501 -2.14 32.67 -6.88
C PHE A 501 -1.17 33.74 -6.34
N GLY A 502 -1.33 35.00 -6.75
CA GLY A 502 -0.52 36.13 -6.26
C GLY A 502 -0.63 36.40 -4.75
N VAL A 503 -1.81 36.24 -4.16
CA VAL A 503 -2.04 36.47 -2.72
C VAL A 503 -1.39 35.37 -1.88
N ILE A 504 -1.54 34.11 -2.29
CA ILE A 504 -0.84 32.96 -1.66
C ILE A 504 0.68 33.21 -1.69
N PHE A 505 1.20 33.65 -2.83
CA PHE A 505 2.64 33.93 -2.97
C PHE A 505 3.13 35.05 -2.06
N LYS A 506 2.31 36.07 -1.81
CA LYS A 506 2.67 37.25 -1.00
C LYS A 506 2.61 36.93 0.49
N GLU A 507 1.49 36.39 0.98
CA GLU A 507 1.30 36.03 2.39
C GLU A 507 2.22 34.90 2.83
N TYR A 508 2.38 33.89 1.99
CA TYR A 508 3.22 32.74 2.30
C TYR A 508 4.60 32.84 1.67
N SER A 509 5.03 34.02 1.22
CA SER A 509 6.32 34.21 0.54
C SER A 509 7.48 33.58 1.32
N ILE A 510 7.54 33.82 2.63
CA ILE A 510 8.60 33.27 3.50
C ILE A 510 8.45 31.74 3.66
N GLN A 511 7.24 31.21 3.83
CA GLN A 511 6.99 29.77 3.94
C GLN A 511 7.27 29.06 2.62
N ILE A 512 6.89 29.64 1.48
CA ILE A 512 7.13 29.13 0.13
C ILE A 512 8.63 29.15 -0.17
N ILE A 513 9.32 30.27 0.09
CA ILE A 513 10.79 30.33 -0.05
C ILE A 513 11.45 29.30 0.87
N SER A 514 11.00 29.18 2.11
CA SER A 514 11.53 28.18 3.05
C SER A 514 11.27 26.76 2.56
N PHE A 515 10.08 26.46 2.04
CA PHE A 515 9.70 25.17 1.49
C PHE A 515 10.49 24.85 0.23
N VAL A 516 10.67 25.80 -0.68
CA VAL A 516 11.53 25.67 -1.87
C VAL A 516 12.99 25.46 -1.46
N CYS A 517 13.50 26.19 -0.47
CA CYS A 517 14.84 25.97 0.07
C CYS A 517 14.98 24.58 0.71
N ILE A 518 13.98 24.11 1.45
CA ILE A 518 13.94 22.75 2.01
C ILE A 518 13.90 21.71 0.90
N LEU A 519 13.05 21.89 -0.12
CA LEU A 519 13.00 21.01 -1.29
C LEU A 519 14.31 21.03 -2.06
N PHE A 520 14.98 22.18 -2.17
CA PHE A 520 16.28 22.31 -2.81
C PHE A 520 17.37 21.63 -1.98
N LEU A 521 17.33 21.74 -0.65
CA LEU A 521 18.21 21.00 0.25
C LEU A 521 17.95 19.49 0.21
N ILE A 522 16.69 19.06 0.13
CA ILE A 522 16.31 17.65 -0.05
C ILE A 522 16.78 17.17 -1.41
N ALA A 523 16.62 17.95 -2.48
CA ALA A 523 17.07 17.63 -3.83
C ALA A 523 18.60 17.56 -3.91
N ILE A 524 19.32 18.51 -3.32
CA ILE A 524 20.78 18.46 -3.18
C ILE A 524 21.20 17.22 -2.39
N LYS A 525 20.56 16.97 -1.25
CA LYS A 525 20.85 15.78 -0.43
C LYS A 525 20.53 14.50 -1.19
N TYR A 526 19.47 14.48 -1.99
CA TYR A 526 19.07 13.36 -2.85
C TYR A 526 20.04 13.17 -4.01
N ILE A 527 20.53 14.23 -4.65
CA ILE A 527 21.55 14.19 -5.70
C ILE A 527 22.88 13.71 -5.11
N ILE A 528 23.29 14.21 -3.94
CA ILE A 528 24.50 13.75 -3.24
C ILE A 528 24.33 12.29 -2.81
N TYR A 529 23.18 11.93 -2.24
CA TYR A 529 22.85 10.56 -1.85
C TYR A 529 22.85 9.64 -3.07
N ASN A 530 22.26 10.03 -4.21
CA ASN A 530 22.26 9.22 -5.42
C ASN A 530 23.62 9.18 -6.09
N LYS A 531 24.40 10.26 -6.07
CA LYS A 531 25.78 10.26 -6.57
C LYS A 531 26.62 9.31 -5.72
N LYS A 532 26.50 9.38 -4.40
CA LYS A 532 27.18 8.48 -3.46
C LYS A 532 26.70 7.05 -3.58
N LYS A 533 25.39 6.81 -3.65
CA LYS A 533 24.78 5.49 -3.89
C LYS A 533 25.19 4.93 -5.25
N LYS A 534 25.31 5.75 -6.29
CA LYS A 534 25.76 5.33 -7.62
C LYS A 534 27.26 5.06 -7.62
N GLU A 535 28.07 5.84 -6.89
CA GLU A 535 29.50 5.58 -6.72
C GLU A 535 29.75 4.31 -5.89
N ASP A 536 29.01 4.13 -4.79
CA ASP A 536 29.02 2.93 -3.95
C ASP A 536 28.52 1.71 -4.74
N TYR A 537 27.49 1.87 -5.57
CA TYR A 537 26.99 0.84 -6.47
C TYR A 537 28.02 0.50 -7.55
N LEU A 538 28.63 1.49 -8.22
CA LEU A 538 29.67 1.27 -9.23
C LEU A 538 30.90 0.60 -8.61
N ARG A 539 31.33 1.01 -7.41
CA ARG A 539 32.39 0.32 -6.66
C ARG A 539 31.98 -1.10 -6.31
N LYS A 540 30.74 -1.32 -5.88
CA LYS A 540 30.22 -2.66 -5.58
C LYS A 540 30.20 -3.56 -6.82
N ILE A 541 29.79 -3.08 -7.98
CA ILE A 541 29.79 -3.89 -9.22
C ILE A 541 31.21 -4.12 -9.75
N ALA A 542 32.10 -3.12 -9.67
CA ALA A 542 33.46 -3.26 -10.16
C ALA A 542 34.34 -4.17 -9.29
N TYR A 543 34.07 -4.20 -7.98
CA TYR A 543 34.94 -4.85 -7.00
C TYR A 543 34.31 -6.03 -6.27
N THR A 544 33.05 -6.37 -6.53
CA THR A 544 32.35 -7.48 -5.89
C THR A 544 31.60 -8.29 -6.95
N ASP A 545 31.72 -9.61 -6.88
CA ASP A 545 30.92 -10.52 -7.71
C ASP A 545 29.44 -10.42 -7.30
N PRO A 546 28.52 -10.08 -8.22
CA PRO A 546 27.13 -9.78 -7.89
C PRO A 546 26.34 -11.02 -7.45
N LEU A 547 26.77 -12.22 -7.84
CA LEU A 547 26.12 -13.46 -7.45
C LEU A 547 26.54 -13.89 -6.05
N THR A 548 27.85 -14.01 -5.82
CA THR A 548 28.40 -14.67 -4.63
C THR A 548 28.81 -13.71 -3.51
N GLY A 549 28.88 -12.41 -3.79
CA GLY A 549 29.36 -11.40 -2.83
C GLY A 549 30.87 -11.44 -2.55
N ALA A 550 31.62 -12.35 -3.19
CA ALA A 550 33.08 -12.41 -3.12
C ALA A 550 33.72 -11.18 -3.80
N ASP A 551 35.00 -10.94 -3.55
CA ASP A 551 35.72 -9.91 -4.31
C ASP A 551 35.76 -10.27 -5.81
N SER A 552 35.75 -9.24 -6.67
CA SER A 552 36.03 -9.44 -8.09
C SER A 552 37.51 -9.73 -8.31
N ILE A 553 37.83 -10.34 -9.44
CA ILE A 553 39.23 -10.62 -9.81
C ILE A 553 40.11 -9.36 -9.82
N ASP A 554 39.57 -8.21 -10.25
CA ASP A 554 40.33 -6.95 -10.27
C ASP A 554 40.64 -6.46 -8.86
N LYS A 555 39.67 -6.54 -7.94
CA LYS A 555 39.91 -6.17 -6.54
C LYS A 555 40.89 -7.14 -5.87
N PHE A 556 40.82 -8.43 -6.18
CA PHE A 556 41.77 -9.43 -5.70
C PHE A 556 43.20 -9.11 -6.11
N LYS A 557 43.44 -8.74 -7.38
CA LYS A 557 44.78 -8.35 -7.85
C LYS A 557 45.31 -7.11 -7.12
N ILE A 558 44.47 -6.09 -6.96
CA ILE A 558 44.83 -4.87 -6.22
C ILE A 558 45.16 -5.20 -4.76
N ASN A 559 44.34 -6.01 -4.10
CA ASN A 559 44.55 -6.39 -2.70
C ASN A 559 45.74 -7.33 -2.51
N SER A 560 46.00 -8.22 -3.47
CA SER A 560 47.19 -9.10 -3.47
C SER A 560 48.47 -8.28 -3.50
N ASN A 561 48.56 -7.29 -4.39
CA ASN A 561 49.74 -6.40 -4.44
C ASN A 561 49.92 -5.63 -3.13
N LYS A 562 48.84 -5.09 -2.55
CA LYS A 562 48.90 -4.43 -1.23
C LYS A 562 49.36 -5.37 -0.11
N LEU A 563 48.96 -6.65 -0.16
CA LEU A 563 49.39 -7.65 0.81
C LEU A 563 50.88 -7.99 0.64
N PHE A 564 51.36 -8.07 -0.60
CA PHE A 564 52.78 -8.29 -0.92
C PHE A 564 53.67 -7.08 -0.57
N ASP A 565 53.13 -5.86 -0.64
CA ASP A 565 53.83 -4.65 -0.20
C ASP A 565 53.92 -4.57 1.34
N LYS A 566 52.89 -5.06 2.04
CA LYS A 566 52.78 -5.01 3.51
C LYS A 566 53.48 -6.18 4.21
N ASN A 567 53.51 -7.37 3.59
CA ASN A 567 53.96 -8.63 4.20
C ASN A 567 54.90 -9.38 3.24
N ASN A 568 55.62 -10.41 3.74
CA ASN A 568 56.48 -11.23 2.87
C ASN A 568 55.64 -12.14 1.96
N PRO A 569 55.74 -12.06 0.61
CA PRO A 569 54.96 -12.89 -0.31
C PRO A 569 55.14 -14.41 -0.10
N GLU A 570 56.31 -14.85 0.38
CA GLU A 570 56.62 -16.28 0.60
C GLU A 570 55.78 -16.94 1.70
N GLU A 571 55.15 -16.13 2.57
CA GLU A 571 54.23 -16.61 3.62
C GLU A 571 52.86 -17.02 3.07
N TYR A 572 52.61 -16.81 1.77
CA TYR A 572 51.33 -17.06 1.13
C TYR A 572 51.40 -18.17 0.10
N ALA A 573 50.34 -18.97 0.06
CA ALA A 573 50.06 -19.90 -1.01
C ALA A 573 48.80 -19.45 -1.75
N LEU A 574 48.84 -19.52 -3.08
CA LEU A 574 47.67 -19.27 -3.91
C LEU A 574 46.94 -20.59 -4.15
N PHE A 575 45.65 -20.62 -3.83
CA PHE A 575 44.75 -21.73 -4.14
C PHE A 575 43.89 -21.32 -5.33
N TYR A 576 43.80 -22.17 -6.34
CA TYR A 576 42.88 -22.04 -7.46
C TYR A 576 41.91 -23.20 -7.44
N ILE A 577 40.66 -22.90 -7.11
CA ILE A 577 39.59 -23.89 -6.88
C ILE A 577 38.64 -23.89 -8.08
N ASP A 578 38.26 -25.08 -8.52
CA ASP A 578 37.21 -25.36 -9.51
C ASP A 578 36.20 -26.36 -8.94
N VAL A 579 34.95 -26.31 -9.37
CA VAL A 579 33.89 -27.23 -8.93
C VAL A 579 33.74 -28.33 -9.99
N ASP A 580 34.14 -29.56 -9.67
CA ASP A 580 34.10 -30.65 -10.64
C ASP A 580 32.66 -30.87 -11.15
N LYS A 581 32.54 -30.99 -12.47
CA LYS A 581 31.27 -31.16 -13.20
C LYS A 581 30.18 -30.15 -12.84
N PHE A 582 30.51 -28.89 -12.53
CA PHE A 582 29.50 -27.87 -12.22
C PHE A 582 28.42 -27.70 -13.30
N LYS A 583 28.77 -27.86 -14.59
CA LYS A 583 27.81 -27.84 -15.69
C LYS A 583 26.70 -28.87 -15.52
N TYR A 584 27.00 -30.06 -15.00
CA TYR A 584 26.00 -31.08 -14.70
C TYR A 584 25.00 -30.61 -13.65
N ILE A 585 25.44 -29.83 -12.66
CA ILE A 585 24.55 -29.23 -11.66
C ILE A 585 23.56 -28.27 -12.32
N ASN A 586 24.04 -27.41 -13.23
CA ASN A 586 23.17 -26.50 -13.99
C ASN A 586 22.19 -27.26 -14.91
N ASP A 587 22.68 -28.28 -15.62
CA ASP A 587 21.88 -29.02 -16.60
C ASP A 587 20.79 -29.89 -15.92
N MET A 588 21.07 -30.44 -14.72
CA MET A 588 20.13 -31.31 -14.00
C MET A 588 19.19 -30.57 -13.05
N PHE A 589 19.68 -29.53 -12.37
CA PHE A 589 18.92 -28.85 -11.31
C PHE A 589 18.55 -27.40 -11.65
N GLY A 590 18.94 -26.92 -12.84
CA GLY A 590 18.70 -25.57 -13.31
C GLY A 590 19.71 -24.55 -12.78
N TYR A 591 19.80 -23.42 -13.47
CA TYR A 591 20.74 -22.34 -13.15
C TYR A 591 20.54 -21.73 -11.76
N ASP A 592 19.31 -21.71 -11.24
CA ASP A 592 19.04 -21.20 -9.89
C ASP A 592 19.73 -22.04 -8.82
N MET A 593 19.74 -23.37 -8.98
CA MET A 593 20.42 -24.27 -8.05
C MET A 593 21.95 -24.18 -8.17
N GLY A 594 22.47 -24.02 -9.40
CA GLY A 594 23.88 -23.76 -9.62
C GLY A 594 24.32 -22.45 -8.96
N ASN A 595 23.51 -21.41 -9.07
CA ASN A 595 23.73 -20.12 -8.41
C ASN A 595 23.77 -20.24 -6.88
N ASP A 596 22.81 -20.93 -6.28
CA ASP A 596 22.79 -21.20 -4.83
C ASP A 596 24.02 -21.99 -4.37
N THR A 597 24.48 -22.94 -5.18
CA THR A 597 25.68 -23.74 -4.91
C THR A 597 26.94 -22.84 -4.86
N LEU A 598 27.08 -21.90 -5.80
CA LEU A 598 28.19 -20.96 -5.84
C LEU A 598 28.17 -19.98 -4.66
N ILE A 599 26.99 -19.50 -4.27
CA ILE A 599 26.80 -18.64 -3.09
C ILE A 599 27.24 -19.39 -1.83
N HIS A 600 26.86 -20.66 -1.69
CA HIS A 600 27.24 -21.49 -0.56
C HIS A 600 28.76 -21.70 -0.47
N ILE A 601 29.41 -22.04 -1.58
CA ILE A 601 30.87 -22.20 -1.64
C ILE A 601 31.56 -20.89 -1.24
N SER A 602 31.12 -19.75 -1.78
CA SER A 602 31.66 -18.43 -1.44
C SER A 602 31.54 -18.09 0.04
N ASN A 603 30.35 -18.28 0.63
CA ASN A 603 30.12 -18.03 2.05
C ASN A 603 30.98 -18.94 2.94
N THR A 604 31.15 -20.19 2.53
CA THR A 604 31.99 -21.15 3.25
C THR A 604 33.45 -20.71 3.23
N ILE A 605 33.98 -20.36 2.05
CA ILE A 605 35.35 -19.85 1.91
C ILE A 605 35.53 -18.60 2.77
N ALA A 606 34.61 -17.63 2.68
CA ALA A 606 34.67 -16.39 3.44
C ALA A 606 34.72 -16.64 4.96
N SER A 607 33.96 -17.61 5.46
CA SER A 607 33.95 -17.97 6.90
C SER A 607 35.24 -18.60 7.40
N GLU A 608 36.05 -19.15 6.48
CA GLU A 608 37.31 -19.81 6.79
C GLU A 608 38.53 -18.90 6.65
N LEU A 609 38.38 -17.69 6.11
CA LEU A 609 39.49 -16.75 5.95
C LEU A 609 39.95 -16.14 7.28
N LYS A 610 41.26 -15.99 7.44
CA LYS A 610 41.91 -15.30 8.56
C LYS A 610 42.31 -13.88 8.18
N GLU A 611 42.81 -13.13 9.15
CA GLU A 611 43.35 -11.79 8.92
C GLU A 611 44.48 -11.80 7.88
N ASP A 612 44.48 -10.78 7.01
CA ASP A 612 45.36 -10.64 5.83
C ASP A 612 45.26 -11.78 4.79
N GLU A 613 44.21 -12.61 4.79
CA GLU A 613 43.90 -13.53 3.70
C GLU A 613 42.76 -12.97 2.85
N ILE A 614 42.76 -13.27 1.56
CA ILE A 614 41.76 -12.75 0.60
C ILE A 614 41.31 -13.84 -0.36
N PHE A 615 40.10 -13.70 -0.88
CA PHE A 615 39.57 -14.56 -1.94
C PHE A 615 38.73 -13.79 -2.93
N ALA A 616 38.59 -14.34 -4.14
CA ALA A 616 37.72 -13.82 -5.17
C ALA A 616 37.14 -14.94 -6.03
N ARG A 617 36.05 -14.61 -6.72
CA ARG A 617 35.53 -15.44 -7.81
C ARG A 617 36.11 -14.92 -9.13
N VAL A 618 36.74 -15.82 -9.89
CA VAL A 618 37.38 -15.45 -11.17
C VAL A 618 36.34 -15.39 -12.27
N SER A 619 35.60 -16.48 -12.48
CA SER A 619 34.54 -16.64 -13.46
C SER A 619 33.86 -17.98 -13.25
N ALA A 620 32.58 -18.12 -13.63
CA ALA A 620 31.83 -19.38 -13.54
C ALA A 620 31.95 -20.06 -12.16
N ASP A 621 32.57 -21.23 -12.09
CA ASP A 621 32.81 -22.09 -10.94
C ASP A 621 34.20 -21.92 -10.31
N HIS A 622 35.01 -20.99 -10.81
CA HIS A 622 36.39 -20.79 -10.36
C HIS A 622 36.53 -19.76 -9.24
N PHE A 623 37.24 -20.14 -8.18
CA PHE A 623 37.61 -19.28 -7.05
C PHE A 623 39.12 -19.25 -6.86
N VAL A 624 39.65 -18.11 -6.42
CA VAL A 624 41.06 -17.95 -6.04
C VAL A 624 41.18 -17.43 -4.63
N LEU A 625 42.10 -18.00 -3.87
CA LEU A 625 42.36 -17.63 -2.48
C LEU A 625 43.86 -17.39 -2.31
N LEU A 626 44.21 -16.41 -1.48
CA LEU A 626 45.56 -16.17 -1.01
C LEU A 626 45.59 -16.48 0.49
N ILE A 627 46.20 -17.61 0.85
CA ILE A 627 46.15 -18.18 2.21
C ILE A 627 47.54 -18.09 2.84
N LYS A 628 47.61 -17.62 4.10
CA LYS A 628 48.85 -17.63 4.88
C LYS A 628 49.13 -19.04 5.37
N TYR A 629 50.39 -19.46 5.31
CA TYR A 629 50.83 -20.76 5.79
C TYR A 629 52.22 -20.69 6.45
N LYS A 630 52.51 -21.64 7.34
CA LYS A 630 53.86 -21.81 7.92
C LYS A 630 54.48 -23.14 7.49
N THR A 631 53.65 -24.15 7.29
CA THR A 631 54.04 -25.51 6.89
C THR A 631 53.11 -26.05 5.81
N ASP A 632 53.57 -27.06 5.07
CA ASP A 632 52.75 -27.71 4.03
C ASP A 632 51.51 -28.42 4.62
N ASP A 633 51.57 -28.83 5.89
CA ASP A 633 50.41 -29.42 6.58
C ASP A 633 49.37 -28.38 6.99
N ASP A 634 49.76 -27.11 7.19
CA ASP A 634 48.80 -26.02 7.36
C ASP A 634 47.94 -25.85 6.10
N ILE A 635 48.58 -25.86 4.92
CA ILE A 635 47.90 -25.75 3.63
C ILE A 635 46.84 -26.85 3.47
N LYS A 636 47.23 -28.11 3.70
CA LYS A 636 46.32 -29.27 3.60
C LYS A 636 45.17 -29.17 4.59
N THR A 637 45.47 -28.78 5.83
CA THR A 637 44.45 -28.63 6.89
C THR A 637 43.44 -27.56 6.52
N ARG A 638 43.90 -26.40 6.04
CA ARG A 638 43.02 -25.31 5.61
C ARG A 638 42.13 -25.73 4.44
N LEU A 639 42.69 -26.41 3.45
CA LEU A 639 41.92 -26.92 2.33
C LEU A 639 40.86 -27.94 2.75
N ASN A 640 41.24 -28.91 3.60
CA ASN A 640 40.31 -29.93 4.09
C ASN A 640 39.16 -29.33 4.90
N ASN A 641 39.43 -28.28 5.69
CA ASN A 641 38.39 -27.57 6.43
C ASN A 641 37.38 -26.89 5.49
N ILE A 642 37.87 -26.18 4.47
CA ILE A 642 37.02 -25.56 3.44
C ILE A 642 36.19 -26.65 2.74
N TYR A 643 36.84 -27.73 2.28
CA TYR A 643 36.17 -28.83 1.59
C TYR A 643 35.07 -29.47 2.45
N ASN A 644 35.39 -29.83 3.70
CA ASN A 644 34.44 -30.47 4.62
C ASN A 644 33.25 -29.55 4.93
N LYS A 645 33.47 -28.25 5.13
CA LYS A 645 32.37 -27.30 5.38
C LYS A 645 31.48 -27.09 4.16
N VAL A 646 32.04 -27.14 2.95
CA VAL A 646 31.24 -27.09 1.72
C VAL A 646 30.30 -28.30 1.65
N GLN A 647 30.71 -29.49 2.15
CA GLN A 647 29.84 -30.68 2.19
C GLN A 647 28.64 -30.55 3.14
N ILE A 648 28.82 -29.97 4.33
CA ILE A 648 27.87 -30.04 5.46
C ILE A 648 26.53 -29.34 5.18
N LEU A 649 26.50 -28.35 4.29
CA LEU A 649 25.36 -27.43 4.10
C LEU A 649 24.74 -27.51 2.70
N SER A 650 24.99 -28.60 1.96
CA SER A 650 24.32 -28.85 0.69
C SER A 650 22.80 -28.83 0.92
N ASN A 651 22.09 -27.89 0.28
CA ASN A 651 20.64 -27.67 0.37
C ASN A 651 19.88 -29.01 0.46
N PRO A 652 18.79 -29.17 1.25
CA PRO A 652 18.02 -30.43 1.32
C PRO A 652 17.55 -30.98 -0.05
N LYS A 653 17.56 -30.15 -1.11
CA LYS A 653 17.34 -30.57 -2.51
C LYS A 653 18.59 -31.15 -3.23
N ILE A 654 19.80 -30.80 -2.81
CA ILE A 654 21.11 -31.29 -3.31
C ILE A 654 21.64 -32.46 -2.45
N ASN A 655 20.93 -32.89 -1.41
CA ASN A 655 21.40 -33.86 -0.40
C ASN A 655 21.91 -35.22 -0.94
N TYR A 656 21.75 -35.50 -2.24
CA TYR A 656 22.21 -36.69 -2.95
C TYR A 656 23.43 -36.46 -3.87
N TYR A 657 23.93 -35.24 -4.01
CA TYR A 657 25.09 -34.93 -4.88
C TYR A 657 26.25 -34.32 -4.08
N LYS A 658 27.34 -35.07 -3.98
CA LYS A 658 28.56 -34.65 -3.28
C LYS A 658 29.34 -33.66 -4.15
N LEU A 659 29.50 -32.41 -3.68
CA LEU A 659 30.31 -31.41 -4.37
C LEU A 659 31.79 -31.82 -4.33
N ILE A 660 32.51 -31.75 -5.44
CA ILE A 660 33.95 -32.00 -5.47
C ILE A 660 34.64 -30.70 -5.87
N LEU A 661 35.66 -30.30 -5.12
CA LEU A 661 36.42 -29.08 -5.35
C LEU A 661 37.84 -29.46 -5.75
N ASP A 662 38.24 -29.12 -6.96
CA ASP A 662 39.60 -29.37 -7.45
C ASP A 662 40.46 -28.14 -7.17
N CYS A 663 41.47 -28.29 -6.32
CA CYS A 663 42.31 -27.19 -5.86
C CYS A 663 43.77 -27.30 -6.33
N GLY A 664 44.18 -26.41 -7.24
CA GLY A 664 45.59 -26.23 -7.55
C GLY A 664 46.26 -25.27 -6.58
N ILE A 665 47.42 -25.63 -6.06
CA ILE A 665 48.12 -24.87 -5.03
C ILE A 665 49.49 -24.45 -5.54
N TYR A 666 49.81 -23.17 -5.44
CA TYR A 666 51.16 -22.67 -5.72
C TYR A 666 51.70 -21.90 -4.52
N LYS A 667 52.83 -22.36 -3.99
CA LYS A 667 53.58 -21.67 -2.93
C LYS A 667 54.37 -20.53 -3.55
N ILE A 668 54.11 -19.31 -3.11
CA ILE A 668 54.72 -18.11 -3.71
C ILE A 668 56.20 -18.07 -3.34
N SER A 669 57.04 -17.75 -4.32
CA SER A 669 58.48 -17.60 -4.17
C SER A 669 58.89 -16.13 -4.19
N LYS A 670 60.05 -15.79 -3.62
CA LYS A 670 60.59 -14.42 -3.66
C LYS A 670 60.80 -13.85 -5.08
N SER A 671 60.96 -14.71 -6.08
CA SER A 671 61.10 -14.30 -7.49
C SER A 671 59.77 -14.00 -8.19
N ASP A 672 58.64 -14.24 -7.53
CA ASP A 672 57.32 -13.96 -8.10
C ASP A 672 56.95 -12.49 -7.90
N ASN A 673 56.78 -11.78 -9.01
CA ASN A 673 56.52 -10.34 -9.04
C ASN A 673 55.18 -9.98 -9.71
N ASP A 674 54.45 -10.97 -10.23
CA ASP A 674 53.17 -10.78 -10.93
C ASP A 674 52.14 -11.82 -10.47
N ILE A 675 51.04 -11.32 -9.90
CA ILE A 675 49.93 -12.16 -9.42
C ILE A 675 49.28 -12.99 -10.53
N ASN A 676 49.31 -12.53 -11.80
CA ASN A 676 48.74 -13.32 -12.89
C ASN A 676 49.57 -14.59 -13.15
N THR A 677 50.89 -14.47 -13.15
CA THR A 677 51.82 -15.61 -13.27
C THR A 677 51.64 -16.60 -12.12
N ILE A 678 51.44 -16.11 -10.89
CA ILE A 678 51.15 -16.94 -9.70
C ILE A 678 49.83 -17.70 -9.88
N MET A 679 48.79 -17.02 -10.36
CA MET A 679 47.49 -17.61 -10.68
C MET A 679 47.58 -18.69 -11.77
N ASP A 680 48.35 -18.46 -12.82
CA ASP A 680 48.52 -19.44 -13.90
C ASP A 680 49.22 -20.70 -13.40
N ARG A 681 50.21 -20.58 -12.50
CA ARG A 681 50.88 -21.74 -11.89
C ARG A 681 49.93 -22.56 -11.02
N ALA A 682 49.14 -21.91 -10.16
CA ALA A 682 48.13 -22.62 -9.37
C ALA A 682 47.07 -23.28 -10.26
N ASN A 683 46.57 -22.58 -11.29
CA ASN A 683 45.62 -23.15 -12.24
C ASN A 683 46.22 -24.32 -13.04
N THR A 684 47.51 -24.27 -13.35
CA THR A 684 48.22 -25.39 -14.00
C THR A 684 48.22 -26.62 -13.12
N ALA A 685 48.53 -26.48 -11.83
CA ALA A 685 48.45 -27.59 -10.88
C ALA A 685 47.02 -28.14 -10.77
N ARG A 686 46.02 -27.25 -10.71
CA ARG A 686 44.61 -27.65 -10.66
C ARG A 686 44.22 -28.56 -11.82
N LYS A 687 44.63 -28.20 -13.05
CA LYS A 687 44.34 -28.99 -14.27
C LYS A 687 44.97 -30.38 -14.27
N THR A 688 45.94 -30.66 -13.40
CA THR A 688 46.54 -32.00 -13.27
C THR A 688 45.69 -32.96 -12.44
N ILE A 689 44.71 -32.44 -11.71
CA ILE A 689 43.78 -33.25 -10.92
C ILE A 689 42.87 -34.00 -11.91
N LYS A 690 42.98 -35.32 -11.94
CA LYS A 690 42.20 -36.19 -12.83
C LYS A 690 40.98 -36.69 -12.06
N GLY A 691 39.79 -36.33 -12.53
CA GLY A 691 38.48 -36.57 -11.90
C GLY A 691 38.35 -37.92 -11.21
N GLY A 692 38.54 -37.90 -9.89
CA GLY A 692 38.52 -39.07 -9.04
C GLY A 692 38.72 -38.68 -7.59
N HIS A 693 37.86 -39.19 -6.70
CA HIS A 693 37.74 -38.86 -5.28
C HIS A 693 39.01 -39.05 -4.41
N LYS A 694 40.17 -39.43 -4.98
CA LYS A 694 41.38 -39.80 -4.23
C LYS A 694 42.24 -38.60 -3.82
N ASN A 695 42.29 -37.50 -4.58
CA ASN A 695 43.03 -36.28 -4.23
C ASN A 695 42.37 -35.06 -4.88
N SER A 696 41.72 -34.23 -4.08
CA SER A 696 41.02 -33.01 -4.53
C SER A 696 41.97 -31.79 -4.64
N PHE A 697 43.28 -32.02 -4.62
CA PHE A 697 44.28 -30.96 -4.77
C PHE A 697 45.60 -31.43 -5.37
N ALA A 698 46.35 -30.49 -5.93
CA ALA A 698 47.69 -30.70 -6.46
C ALA A 698 48.58 -29.47 -6.17
N PHE A 699 49.81 -29.72 -5.72
CA PHE A 699 50.83 -28.67 -5.64
C PHE A 699 51.50 -28.50 -7.00
N TYR A 700 51.67 -27.26 -7.44
CA TYR A 700 52.47 -26.98 -8.62
C TYR A 700 53.93 -27.35 -8.37
N ASP A 701 54.47 -28.23 -9.20
CA ASP A 701 55.90 -28.46 -9.32
C ASP A 701 56.36 -28.23 -10.78
N LYS A 702 57.67 -28.11 -10.99
CA LYS A 702 58.25 -27.85 -12.32
C LYS A 702 58.14 -29.07 -13.26
N GLU A 703 58.01 -30.28 -12.73
CA GLU A 703 57.89 -31.52 -13.51
C GLU A 703 56.47 -31.68 -14.08
N MET A 704 55.44 -31.18 -13.39
CA MET A 704 54.07 -31.09 -13.90
C MET A 704 54.00 -30.22 -15.16
N HIS A 705 54.69 -29.07 -15.16
CA HIS A 705 54.76 -28.22 -16.35
C HIS A 705 55.45 -28.91 -17.51
N LYS A 706 56.57 -29.61 -17.28
CA LYS A 706 57.25 -30.42 -18.31
C LYS A 706 56.37 -31.54 -18.85
N LYS A 707 55.61 -32.22 -18.00
CA LYS A 707 54.66 -33.27 -18.42
C LYS A 707 53.58 -32.71 -19.33
N ILE A 708 52.96 -31.59 -18.95
CA ILE A 708 51.94 -30.92 -19.78
C ILE A 708 52.53 -30.49 -21.14
N LEU A 709 53.77 -29.99 -21.15
CA LEU A 709 54.46 -29.64 -22.40
C LEU A 709 54.73 -30.87 -23.27
N LYS A 710 55.16 -32.00 -22.69
CA LYS A 710 55.39 -33.26 -23.41
C LYS A 710 54.09 -33.86 -23.97
N GLU A 711 52.99 -33.81 -23.21
CA GLU A 711 51.67 -34.23 -23.69
C GLU A 711 51.21 -33.35 -24.86
N LYS A 712 51.38 -32.03 -24.77
CA LYS A 712 51.06 -31.09 -25.84
C LYS A 712 51.90 -31.33 -27.11
N GLU A 713 53.16 -31.74 -26.95
CA GLU A 713 54.03 -32.10 -28.08
C GLU A 713 53.54 -33.37 -28.79
N ILE A 714 53.10 -34.38 -28.04
CA ILE A 714 52.47 -35.60 -28.57
C ILE A 714 51.18 -35.24 -29.33
N GLU A 715 50.31 -34.39 -28.74
CA GLU A 715 49.08 -33.92 -29.39
C GLU A 715 49.35 -33.17 -30.70
N ASN A 716 50.36 -32.30 -30.72
CA ASN A 716 50.71 -31.53 -31.91
C ASN A 716 51.24 -32.40 -33.05
N SER A 717 51.81 -33.58 -32.76
CA SER A 717 52.47 -34.45 -33.74
C SER A 717 51.59 -35.62 -34.22
N MET A 718 50.44 -35.85 -33.58
CA MET A 718 49.65 -37.08 -33.75
C MET A 718 49.10 -37.30 -35.17
N VAL A 719 48.61 -36.23 -35.80
CA VAL A 719 47.98 -36.31 -37.13
C VAL A 719 49.03 -36.57 -38.20
N ASP A 720 50.15 -35.84 -38.13
CA ASP A 720 51.26 -35.99 -39.07
C ASP A 720 51.89 -37.39 -38.95
N ALA A 721 52.10 -37.88 -37.72
CA ALA A 721 52.63 -39.22 -37.48
C ALA A 721 51.76 -40.33 -38.09
N LEU A 722 50.43 -40.21 -38.00
CA LEU A 722 49.50 -41.17 -38.61
C LEU A 722 49.58 -41.12 -40.14
N ASN A 723 49.59 -39.93 -40.72
CA ASN A 723 49.67 -39.75 -42.17
C ASN A 723 51.00 -40.24 -42.75
N ASN A 724 52.08 -40.13 -41.99
CA ASN A 724 53.42 -40.57 -42.38
C ASN A 724 53.66 -42.08 -42.16
N GLY A 725 52.69 -42.82 -41.60
CA GLY A 725 52.84 -44.24 -41.32
C GLY A 725 53.85 -44.55 -40.21
N GLU A 726 54.05 -43.62 -39.27
CA GLU A 726 54.98 -43.79 -38.13
C GLU A 726 54.46 -44.78 -37.08
N PHE A 727 53.16 -45.14 -37.13
CA PHE A 727 52.61 -46.19 -36.30
C PHE A 727 52.82 -47.55 -36.97
N ILE A 728 53.47 -48.47 -36.27
CA ILE A 728 53.80 -49.81 -36.75
C ILE A 728 53.24 -50.87 -35.81
N VAL A 729 52.91 -52.05 -36.35
CA VAL A 729 52.30 -53.16 -35.60
C VAL A 729 53.36 -54.18 -35.20
N TYR A 730 53.41 -54.51 -33.91
CA TYR A 730 54.16 -55.64 -33.37
C TYR A 730 53.19 -56.76 -33.03
N PHE A 731 53.62 -58.02 -33.11
CA PHE A 731 52.84 -59.16 -32.69
C PHE A 731 53.44 -59.82 -31.45
N GLN A 732 52.59 -60.18 -30.50
CA GLN A 732 52.96 -61.06 -29.40
C GLN A 732 52.20 -62.39 -29.52
N PRO A 733 52.88 -63.54 -29.69
CA PRO A 733 52.20 -64.83 -29.84
C PRO A 733 51.44 -65.26 -28.58
N LYS A 734 50.29 -65.90 -28.79
CA LYS A 734 49.47 -66.61 -27.79
C LYS A 734 49.71 -68.12 -27.95
N TYR A 735 50.14 -68.78 -26.88
CA TYR A 735 50.49 -70.21 -26.89
C TYR A 735 49.42 -71.06 -26.23
N SER A 736 49.13 -72.21 -26.83
CA SER A 736 48.27 -73.25 -26.27
C SER A 736 48.97 -73.97 -25.11
N LEU A 737 48.30 -74.15 -23.98
CA LEU A 737 48.88 -74.89 -22.85
C LEU A 737 48.85 -76.42 -23.02
N SER A 738 48.04 -76.94 -23.94
CA SER A 738 47.96 -78.38 -24.19
C SER A 738 49.17 -78.92 -24.96
N ASP A 739 49.63 -78.18 -25.97
CA ASP A 739 50.63 -78.62 -26.96
C ASP A 739 51.70 -77.56 -27.29
N TYR A 740 51.66 -76.39 -26.63
CA TYR A 740 52.61 -75.27 -26.81
C TYR A 740 52.71 -74.75 -28.26
N GLN A 741 51.66 -74.95 -29.07
CA GLN A 741 51.57 -74.36 -30.39
C GLN A 741 51.07 -72.91 -30.33
N ILE A 742 51.50 -72.09 -31.29
CA ILE A 742 50.97 -70.74 -31.49
C ILE A 742 49.55 -70.89 -32.04
N ILE A 743 48.58 -70.35 -31.30
CA ILE A 743 47.15 -70.44 -31.61
C ILE A 743 46.49 -69.08 -31.83
N GLY A 744 47.25 -68.00 -31.65
CA GLY A 744 46.86 -66.62 -31.93
C GLY A 744 48.02 -65.66 -31.71
N ALA A 745 47.80 -64.38 -31.92
CA ALA A 745 48.74 -63.34 -31.52
C ALA A 745 48.02 -62.02 -31.24
N GLU A 746 48.60 -61.16 -30.40
CA GLU A 746 48.09 -59.82 -30.13
C GLU A 746 48.84 -58.76 -30.94
N ALA A 747 48.08 -57.89 -31.60
CA ALA A 747 48.56 -56.73 -32.33
C ALA A 747 48.77 -55.54 -31.38
N LEU A 748 50.02 -55.12 -31.26
CA LEU A 748 50.46 -54.07 -30.35
C LEU A 748 51.07 -52.92 -31.15
N VAL A 749 50.45 -51.75 -31.07
CA VAL A 749 50.96 -50.55 -31.76
C VAL A 749 52.27 -50.06 -31.15
N ARG A 750 53.18 -49.58 -31.99
CA ARG A 750 54.40 -48.86 -31.63
C ARG A 750 54.49 -47.60 -32.47
N TRP A 751 55.07 -46.54 -31.92
CA TRP A 751 55.29 -45.29 -32.67
C TRP A 751 56.77 -45.14 -32.97
N ASP A 752 57.15 -45.35 -34.22
CA ASP A 752 58.51 -45.19 -34.72
C ASP A 752 58.72 -43.76 -35.22
N ASN A 753 59.13 -42.87 -34.32
CA ASN A 753 59.31 -41.47 -34.65
C ASN A 753 60.69 -41.22 -35.29
N PRO A 754 60.78 -40.53 -36.44
CA PRO A 754 62.04 -40.33 -37.16
C PRO A 754 63.14 -39.60 -36.37
N GLN A 755 62.79 -38.78 -35.38
CA GLN A 755 63.74 -38.00 -34.59
C GLN A 755 64.01 -38.60 -33.22
N LYS A 756 63.00 -39.24 -32.61
CA LYS A 756 63.04 -39.74 -31.22
C LYS A 756 63.21 -41.26 -31.12
N GLY A 757 63.17 -41.97 -32.25
CA GLY A 757 63.13 -43.43 -32.29
C GLY A 757 61.79 -43.97 -31.78
N LEU A 758 61.82 -45.21 -31.26
CA LEU A 758 60.61 -45.90 -30.82
C LEU A 758 60.04 -45.29 -29.54
N ILE A 759 58.91 -44.58 -29.65
CA ILE A 759 58.17 -44.01 -28.53
C ILE A 759 57.30 -45.13 -27.91
N PRO A 760 57.39 -45.37 -26.59
CA PRO A 760 56.64 -46.44 -25.95
C PRO A 760 55.14 -46.10 -25.83
N PRO A 761 54.22 -47.09 -25.99
CA PRO A 761 52.77 -46.87 -25.91
C PRO A 761 52.29 -46.14 -24.66
N ILE A 762 52.94 -46.39 -23.51
CA ILE A 762 52.57 -45.76 -22.23
C ILE A 762 52.72 -44.22 -22.23
N GLU A 763 53.49 -43.66 -23.17
CA GLU A 763 53.63 -42.22 -23.29
C GLU A 763 52.52 -41.58 -24.14
N PHE A 764 52.06 -42.23 -25.21
CA PHE A 764 51.15 -41.62 -26.18
C PHE A 764 49.72 -42.15 -26.14
N ILE A 765 49.51 -43.44 -25.84
CA ILE A 765 48.16 -44.02 -25.75
C ILE A 765 47.30 -43.26 -24.73
N PRO A 766 47.78 -42.95 -23.50
CA PRO A 766 46.96 -42.21 -22.54
C PRO A 766 46.63 -40.77 -22.95
N VAL A 767 47.40 -40.19 -23.89
CA VAL A 767 47.13 -38.86 -24.45
C VAL A 767 46.05 -38.98 -25.53
N PHE A 768 46.19 -39.96 -26.43
CA PHE A 768 45.26 -40.21 -27.51
C PHE A 768 43.88 -40.69 -27.03
N GLU A 769 43.82 -41.42 -25.93
CA GLU A 769 42.54 -41.77 -25.30
C GLU A 769 41.83 -40.55 -24.72
N ARG A 770 42.57 -39.61 -24.10
CA ARG A 770 42.00 -38.40 -23.51
C ARG A 770 41.46 -37.42 -24.54
N ASN A 771 42.13 -37.30 -25.69
CA ASN A 771 41.71 -36.39 -26.76
C ASN A 771 40.84 -37.08 -27.84
N GLY A 772 40.64 -38.41 -27.74
CA GLY A 772 39.84 -39.21 -28.66
C GLY A 772 40.55 -39.68 -29.93
N PHE A 773 41.81 -39.31 -30.15
CA PHE A 773 42.60 -39.70 -31.33
C PHE A 773 42.90 -41.22 -31.37
N ILE A 774 42.77 -41.93 -30.25
CA ILE A 774 42.97 -43.38 -30.19
C ILE A 774 42.09 -44.15 -31.18
N VAL A 775 40.88 -43.66 -31.45
CA VAL A 775 39.96 -44.26 -32.43
C VAL A 775 40.57 -44.32 -33.83
N ASN A 776 41.36 -43.30 -34.20
CA ASN A 776 42.05 -43.27 -35.49
C ASN A 776 43.18 -44.31 -35.54
N ILE A 777 43.89 -44.50 -34.42
CA ILE A 777 44.94 -45.50 -34.29
C ILE A 777 44.36 -46.92 -34.34
N ASP A 778 43.27 -47.18 -33.61
CA ASP A 778 42.62 -48.49 -33.58
C ASP A 778 42.16 -48.89 -34.99
N PHE A 779 41.53 -47.98 -35.74
CA PHE A 779 41.16 -48.25 -37.14
C PHE A 779 42.38 -48.51 -38.04
N TYR A 780 43.46 -47.76 -37.86
CA TYR A 780 44.68 -47.94 -38.63
C TYR A 780 45.34 -49.30 -38.35
N VAL A 781 45.52 -49.65 -37.07
CA VAL A 781 46.08 -50.94 -36.64
C VAL A 781 45.22 -52.09 -37.13
N PHE A 782 43.89 -51.98 -36.99
CA PHE A 782 42.95 -52.98 -37.48
C PHE A 782 43.08 -53.20 -38.99
N GLU A 783 43.19 -52.13 -39.78
CA GLU A 783 43.38 -52.23 -41.22
C GLU A 783 44.73 -52.87 -41.59
N GLU A 784 45.82 -52.53 -40.89
CA GLU A 784 47.14 -53.16 -41.08
C GLU A 784 47.11 -54.66 -40.74
N VAL A 785 46.42 -55.05 -39.67
CA VAL A 785 46.21 -56.46 -39.32
C VAL A 785 45.40 -57.19 -40.39
N CYS A 786 44.32 -56.58 -40.89
CA CYS A 786 43.50 -57.17 -41.94
C CYS A 786 44.30 -57.40 -43.24
N LYS A 787 45.12 -56.42 -43.64
CA LYS A 787 46.06 -56.53 -44.76
C LYS A 787 46.99 -57.73 -44.56
N LYS A 788 47.61 -57.83 -43.39
CA LYS A 788 48.59 -58.88 -43.08
C LYS A 788 47.97 -60.28 -43.07
N ILE A 789 46.77 -60.43 -42.52
CA ILE A 789 46.02 -61.70 -42.56
C ILE A 789 45.74 -62.13 -44.00
N ARG A 790 45.28 -61.19 -44.85
CA ARG A 790 45.03 -61.47 -46.27
C ARG A 790 46.30 -61.92 -46.99
N GLU A 791 47.41 -61.24 -46.77
CA GLU A 791 48.72 -61.62 -47.31
C GLU A 791 49.08 -63.06 -46.93
N TRP A 792 49.00 -63.41 -45.65
CA TRP A 792 49.30 -64.78 -45.20
C TRP A 792 48.34 -65.84 -45.77
N MET A 793 47.05 -65.49 -45.97
CA MET A 793 46.10 -66.38 -46.62
C MET A 793 46.41 -66.60 -48.12
N ASP A 794 46.86 -65.56 -48.82
CA ASP A 794 47.28 -65.64 -50.22
C ASP A 794 48.56 -66.47 -50.39
N GLU A 795 49.45 -66.42 -49.40
CA GLU A 795 50.67 -67.25 -49.33
C GLU A 795 50.41 -68.71 -48.93
N GLY A 796 49.16 -69.07 -48.62
CA GLY A 796 48.78 -70.42 -48.20
C GLY A 796 49.23 -70.81 -46.79
N GLN A 797 49.53 -69.82 -45.94
CA GLN A 797 49.93 -70.06 -44.55
C GLN A 797 48.73 -70.47 -43.69
N LYS A 798 49.00 -71.21 -42.61
CA LYS A 798 47.99 -71.53 -41.60
C LYS A 798 47.80 -70.33 -40.67
N VAL A 799 46.94 -69.40 -41.07
CA VAL A 799 46.70 -68.16 -40.32
C VAL A 799 45.98 -68.43 -39.00
N VAL A 800 46.52 -67.89 -37.92
CA VAL A 800 45.92 -67.88 -36.58
C VAL A 800 45.15 -66.59 -36.33
N PRO A 801 44.15 -66.57 -35.43
CA PRO A 801 43.47 -65.34 -35.04
C PRO A 801 44.44 -64.29 -34.49
N ILE A 802 44.24 -63.04 -34.89
CA ILE A 802 44.99 -61.88 -34.40
C ILE A 802 44.06 -61.01 -33.58
N SER A 803 44.47 -60.69 -32.35
CA SER A 803 43.72 -59.81 -31.48
C SER A 803 44.13 -58.36 -31.64
N VAL A 804 43.15 -57.47 -31.58
CA VAL A 804 43.31 -56.02 -31.75
C VAL A 804 42.58 -55.32 -30.62
N ASN A 805 43.30 -54.41 -29.97
CA ASN A 805 42.75 -53.57 -28.91
C ASN A 805 41.66 -52.65 -29.45
N LEU A 806 40.55 -52.55 -28.73
CA LEU A 806 39.44 -51.66 -29.03
C LEU A 806 39.22 -50.68 -27.88
N SER A 807 39.58 -49.42 -28.10
CA SER A 807 39.41 -48.39 -27.07
C SER A 807 37.94 -48.11 -26.78
N ARG A 808 37.64 -47.83 -25.51
CA ARG A 808 36.29 -47.40 -25.08
C ARG A 808 35.75 -46.17 -25.81
N MET A 809 36.63 -45.37 -26.41
CA MET A 809 36.23 -44.17 -27.16
C MET A 809 35.38 -44.49 -28.39
N HIS A 810 35.41 -45.73 -28.89
CA HIS A 810 34.53 -46.18 -29.98
C HIS A 810 33.04 -46.18 -29.60
N PHE A 811 32.70 -46.42 -28.34
CA PHE A 811 31.29 -46.50 -27.88
C PHE A 811 30.58 -45.13 -27.85
N VAL A 812 31.31 -44.03 -28.04
CA VAL A 812 30.74 -42.69 -28.19
C VAL A 812 30.08 -42.51 -29.57
N ASN A 813 30.46 -43.31 -30.58
CA ASN A 813 29.96 -43.18 -31.94
C ASN A 813 29.33 -44.49 -32.44
N SER A 814 28.00 -44.52 -32.57
CA SER A 814 27.23 -45.73 -32.87
C SER A 814 27.55 -46.44 -34.20
N ASN A 815 28.29 -45.80 -35.13
CA ASN A 815 28.52 -46.33 -36.49
C ASN A 815 29.88 -47.02 -36.68
N PHE A 816 30.68 -47.22 -35.63
CA PHE A 816 32.05 -47.75 -35.78
C PHE A 816 32.10 -49.23 -36.22
N ILE A 817 31.11 -50.03 -35.82
CA ILE A 817 31.01 -51.47 -36.15
C ILE A 817 30.96 -51.68 -37.66
N GLU A 818 30.12 -50.90 -38.36
CA GLU A 818 29.99 -50.96 -39.81
C GLU A 818 31.31 -50.63 -40.50
N LYS A 819 32.10 -49.69 -39.95
CA LYS A 819 33.42 -49.36 -40.49
C LYS A 819 34.42 -50.51 -40.33
N PHE A 820 34.45 -51.21 -39.20
CA PHE A 820 35.26 -52.41 -39.05
C PHE A 820 34.85 -53.51 -40.03
N LYS A 821 33.53 -53.72 -40.19
CA LYS A 821 33.00 -54.70 -41.15
C LYS A 821 33.41 -54.37 -42.59
N LEU A 822 33.35 -53.10 -42.98
CA LEU A 822 33.80 -52.64 -44.30
C LEU A 822 35.29 -52.90 -44.54
N ILE A 823 36.15 -52.73 -43.53
CA ILE A 823 37.58 -53.03 -43.65
C ILE A 823 37.81 -54.54 -43.84
N VAL A 824 37.17 -55.38 -43.03
CA VAL A 824 37.26 -56.85 -43.17
C VAL A 824 36.79 -57.29 -44.57
N ASP A 825 35.66 -56.75 -45.03
CA ASP A 825 35.08 -57.09 -46.34
C ASP A 825 35.98 -56.63 -47.49
N LYS A 826 36.61 -55.45 -47.36
CA LYS A 826 37.59 -54.93 -48.32
C LYS A 826 38.76 -55.90 -48.53
N TYR A 827 39.27 -56.51 -47.45
CA TYR A 827 40.37 -57.48 -47.51
C TYR A 827 39.92 -58.93 -47.65
N LYS A 828 38.60 -59.20 -47.67
CA LYS A 828 38.01 -60.54 -47.83
C LYS A 828 38.57 -61.56 -46.84
N ILE A 829 38.73 -61.15 -45.58
CA ILE A 829 39.19 -62.05 -44.50
C ILE A 829 37.99 -62.58 -43.70
N PRO A 830 38.03 -63.83 -43.20
CA PRO A 830 37.03 -64.31 -42.25
C PRO A 830 37.09 -63.54 -40.92
N THR A 831 35.96 -63.01 -40.45
CA THR A 831 35.87 -62.25 -39.18
C THR A 831 36.35 -63.03 -37.96
N ARG A 832 36.24 -64.38 -37.98
CA ARG A 832 36.75 -65.26 -36.91
C ARG A 832 38.27 -65.22 -36.72
N LEU A 833 39.02 -64.67 -37.68
CA LEU A 833 40.47 -64.46 -37.55
C LEU A 833 40.80 -63.14 -36.85
N ILE A 834 39.80 -62.36 -36.48
CA ILE A 834 39.95 -61.11 -35.74
C ILE A 834 39.30 -61.28 -34.36
N GLU A 835 40.11 -61.09 -33.34
CA GLU A 835 39.69 -60.99 -31.94
C GLU A 835 39.72 -59.52 -31.53
N LEU A 836 38.61 -58.98 -31.00
CA LEU A 836 38.53 -57.60 -30.51
C LEU A 836 38.64 -57.61 -29.00
N GLU A 837 39.68 -56.95 -28.47
CA GLU A 837 39.98 -56.91 -27.04
C GLU A 837 39.39 -55.65 -26.41
N LEU A 838 38.65 -55.81 -25.33
CA LEU A 838 37.98 -54.74 -24.58
C LEU A 838 38.41 -54.78 -23.12
N THR A 839 38.86 -53.66 -22.56
CA THR A 839 39.28 -53.62 -21.15
C THR A 839 38.09 -53.69 -20.19
N GLU A 840 38.25 -54.32 -19.02
CA GLU A 840 37.21 -54.42 -17.98
C GLU A 840 36.64 -53.04 -17.59
N THR A 841 37.49 -52.02 -17.51
CA THR A 841 37.07 -50.65 -17.15
C THR A 841 36.21 -49.97 -18.20
N ALA A 842 36.27 -50.40 -19.47
CA ALA A 842 35.37 -49.91 -20.51
C ALA A 842 33.91 -50.32 -20.26
N VAL A 843 33.67 -51.32 -19.40
CA VAL A 843 32.37 -51.95 -19.19
C VAL A 843 31.49 -51.26 -18.15
N LEU A 844 32.08 -50.51 -17.23
CA LEU A 844 31.40 -50.08 -15.99
C LEU A 844 30.54 -48.80 -16.13
N ASP A 845 30.72 -47.99 -17.19
CA ASP A 845 30.09 -46.67 -17.30
C ASP A 845 28.70 -46.67 -18.00
N ASN A 846 28.39 -47.66 -18.86
CA ASN A 846 27.09 -47.84 -19.54
C ASN A 846 26.89 -49.29 -20.01
N ILE A 847 26.52 -50.17 -19.08
CA ILE A 847 26.44 -51.63 -19.32
C ILE A 847 25.43 -51.98 -20.43
N GLU A 848 24.25 -51.37 -20.46
CA GLU A 848 23.20 -51.71 -21.46
C GLU A 848 23.66 -51.39 -22.90
N GLY A 849 24.19 -50.19 -23.15
CA GLY A 849 24.67 -49.80 -24.48
C GLY A 849 25.91 -50.57 -24.94
N LEU A 850 26.76 -50.99 -23.99
CA LEU A 850 27.90 -51.84 -24.29
C LEU A 850 27.46 -53.26 -24.68
N LEU A 851 26.51 -53.85 -23.93
CA LEU A 851 25.99 -55.19 -24.23
C LEU A 851 25.39 -55.24 -25.64
N ASP A 852 24.61 -54.23 -26.04
CA ASP A 852 24.07 -54.10 -27.40
C ASP A 852 25.19 -54.05 -28.46
N THR A 853 26.25 -53.30 -28.18
CA THR A 853 27.39 -53.16 -29.09
C THR A 853 28.18 -54.48 -29.23
N MET A 854 28.43 -55.17 -28.12
CA MET A 854 29.12 -56.47 -28.13
C MET A 854 28.28 -57.53 -28.84
N ASN A 855 26.97 -57.57 -28.59
CA ASN A 855 26.06 -58.46 -29.30
C ASN A 855 26.06 -58.19 -30.82
N ASN A 856 26.06 -56.92 -31.25
CA ASN A 856 26.15 -56.57 -32.67
C ASN A 856 27.50 -57.02 -33.29
N LEU A 857 28.62 -56.80 -32.60
CA LEU A 857 29.93 -57.32 -33.03
C LEU A 857 29.93 -58.86 -33.19
N LYS A 858 29.29 -59.58 -32.26
CA LYS A 858 29.11 -61.03 -32.32
C LYS A 858 28.23 -61.47 -33.49
N GLU A 859 27.12 -60.78 -33.75
CA GLU A 859 26.24 -61.02 -34.90
C GLU A 859 26.98 -60.84 -36.23
N LYS A 860 27.93 -59.88 -36.29
CA LYS A 860 28.81 -59.68 -37.45
C LYS A 860 29.94 -60.71 -37.53
N GLY A 861 30.05 -61.62 -36.55
CA GLY A 861 30.96 -62.76 -36.55
C GLY A 861 32.36 -62.47 -36.01
N PHE A 862 32.57 -61.37 -35.28
CA PHE A 862 33.83 -61.10 -34.59
C PHE A 862 33.96 -61.96 -33.32
N VAL A 863 35.21 -62.31 -32.97
CA VAL A 863 35.53 -62.90 -31.66
C VAL A 863 35.76 -61.74 -30.69
N ILE A 864 35.21 -61.82 -29.49
CA ILE A 864 35.36 -60.76 -28.48
C ILE A 864 36.09 -61.31 -27.26
N SER A 865 37.10 -60.58 -26.79
CA SER A 865 37.80 -60.89 -25.56
C SER A 865 37.73 -59.76 -24.55
N MET A 866 37.72 -60.13 -23.27
CA MET A 866 37.77 -59.20 -22.15
C MET A 866 39.20 -59.13 -21.61
N ASP A 867 39.78 -57.95 -21.66
CA ASP A 867 41.14 -57.65 -21.24
C ASP A 867 41.21 -57.06 -19.82
N ASP A 868 42.38 -57.17 -19.19
CA ASP A 868 42.66 -56.70 -17.83
C ASP A 868 41.70 -57.20 -16.73
N PHE A 869 41.07 -58.36 -16.92
CA PHE A 869 40.03 -58.86 -16.00
C PHE A 869 40.61 -59.10 -14.60
N GLY A 870 40.04 -58.42 -13.60
CA GLY A 870 40.33 -58.52 -12.17
C GLY A 870 41.18 -57.38 -11.58
N THR A 871 41.46 -56.34 -12.36
CA THR A 871 42.13 -55.11 -11.89
C THR A 871 41.14 -54.06 -11.35
N GLY A 872 39.83 -54.21 -11.62
CA GLY A 872 38.75 -53.34 -11.16
C GLY A 872 37.92 -53.84 -9.97
N TYR A 873 37.06 -52.99 -9.42
CA TYR A 873 36.06 -53.36 -8.40
C TYR A 873 34.71 -53.65 -9.07
N SER A 874 34.42 -54.91 -9.41
CA SER A 874 33.07 -55.54 -9.50
C SER A 874 32.99 -56.59 -10.63
N SER A 875 33.50 -57.81 -10.41
CA SER A 875 33.81 -58.70 -11.56
C SER A 875 33.00 -60.00 -11.68
N LEU A 876 32.09 -60.34 -10.76
CA LEU A 876 31.37 -61.63 -10.84
C LEU A 876 29.95 -61.55 -11.43
N ASN A 877 29.15 -60.55 -11.02
CA ASN A 877 27.80 -60.39 -11.57
C ASN A 877 27.82 -59.98 -13.05
N LEU A 878 28.81 -59.17 -13.43
CA LEU A 878 28.98 -58.69 -14.80
C LEU A 878 29.39 -59.82 -15.76
N LEU A 879 30.25 -60.74 -15.32
CA LEU A 879 30.74 -61.86 -16.12
C LEU A 879 29.59 -62.79 -16.60
N LYS A 880 28.49 -62.86 -15.84
CA LYS A 880 27.29 -63.64 -16.21
C LYS A 880 26.58 -63.09 -17.46
N GLU A 881 26.64 -61.79 -17.68
CA GLU A 881 25.82 -61.10 -18.70
C GLU A 881 26.62 -60.72 -19.95
N LEU A 882 27.95 -60.77 -19.90
CA LEU A 882 28.82 -60.36 -20.99
C LEU A 882 28.93 -61.41 -22.11
N PRO A 883 28.65 -61.05 -23.38
CA PRO A 883 28.76 -61.97 -24.52
C PRO A 883 30.20 -62.10 -25.06
N VAL A 884 31.16 -62.44 -24.19
CA VAL A 884 32.58 -62.62 -24.55
C VAL A 884 32.94 -64.07 -24.82
N ASP A 885 33.91 -64.29 -25.72
CA ASP A 885 34.42 -65.62 -26.07
C ASP A 885 35.66 -66.01 -25.26
N ILE A 886 36.48 -65.01 -24.92
CA ILE A 886 37.78 -65.19 -24.29
C ILE A 886 37.91 -64.25 -23.10
N LEU A 887 38.36 -64.77 -21.96
CA LEU A 887 38.70 -64.00 -20.77
C LEU A 887 40.23 -63.93 -20.63
N LYS A 888 40.79 -62.72 -20.61
CA LYS A 888 42.22 -62.49 -20.41
C LYS A 888 42.48 -62.11 -18.94
N LEU A 889 43.27 -62.93 -18.25
CA LEU A 889 43.67 -62.69 -16.85
C LEU A 889 44.92 -61.82 -16.83
N ASP A 890 44.84 -60.67 -16.17
CA ASP A 890 45.96 -59.73 -16.06
C ASP A 890 47.14 -60.31 -15.27
N ARG A 891 48.34 -59.81 -15.57
CA ARG A 891 49.55 -60.16 -14.84
C ARG A 891 49.48 -59.83 -13.34
N ALA A 892 48.64 -58.88 -12.91
CA ALA A 892 48.48 -58.53 -11.50
C ALA A 892 47.93 -59.68 -10.66
N PHE A 893 47.35 -60.72 -11.27
CA PHE A 893 47.03 -61.96 -10.58
C PHE A 893 48.26 -62.70 -10.07
N PHE A 894 49.46 -62.39 -10.58
CA PHE A 894 50.73 -63.03 -10.24
C PHE A 894 51.71 -61.98 -9.69
N THR A 895 51.56 -61.59 -8.42
CA THR A 895 52.48 -60.62 -7.79
C THR A 895 53.77 -61.28 -7.30
N GLU A 896 54.93 -60.66 -7.56
CA GLU A 896 56.29 -61.20 -7.27
C GLU A 896 56.60 -61.48 -5.78
N LYS A 897 55.69 -61.20 -4.86
CA LYS A 897 55.88 -61.39 -3.41
C LYS A 897 54.80 -62.29 -2.85
N ASP A 898 55.20 -63.54 -2.61
CA ASP A 898 54.47 -64.65 -2.00
C ASP A 898 53.37 -65.28 -2.86
N GLU A 899 53.65 -66.51 -3.33
CA GLU A 899 52.68 -67.50 -3.80
C GLU A 899 51.69 -67.88 -2.68
N SER A 900 50.88 -66.92 -2.22
CA SER A 900 49.91 -67.18 -1.17
C SER A 900 48.89 -68.19 -1.69
N ASN A 901 48.53 -69.20 -0.88
CA ASN A 901 47.49 -70.16 -1.23
C ASN A 901 46.19 -69.47 -1.67
N ASN A 902 45.92 -68.26 -1.18
CA ASN A 902 44.74 -67.49 -1.52
C ASN A 902 44.72 -67.04 -2.99
N GLU A 903 45.87 -66.61 -3.54
CA GLU A 903 45.99 -66.21 -4.95
C GLU A 903 45.69 -67.40 -5.89
N LYS A 904 46.31 -68.55 -5.60
CA LYS A 904 46.09 -69.80 -6.36
C LYS A 904 44.61 -70.24 -6.29
N ILE A 905 43.96 -70.09 -5.13
CA ILE A 905 42.52 -70.40 -4.96
C ILE A 905 41.65 -69.46 -5.81
N VAL A 906 41.95 -68.16 -5.83
CA VAL A 906 41.17 -67.18 -6.62
C VAL A 906 41.30 -67.48 -8.11
N ILE A 907 42.52 -67.63 -8.63
CA ILE A 907 42.78 -67.91 -10.05
C ILE A 907 42.09 -69.21 -10.48
N SER A 908 42.19 -70.27 -9.67
CA SER A 908 41.56 -71.57 -9.94
C SER A 908 40.04 -71.45 -10.09
N ASN A 909 39.39 -70.69 -9.20
CA ASN A 909 37.94 -70.51 -9.24
C ASN A 909 37.48 -69.62 -10.40
N VAL A 910 38.25 -68.58 -10.75
CA VAL A 910 37.95 -67.72 -11.91
C VAL A 910 38.02 -68.52 -13.21
N ILE A 911 39.08 -69.31 -13.40
CA ILE A 911 39.24 -70.16 -14.60
C ILE A 911 38.10 -71.17 -14.69
N LYS A 912 37.77 -71.81 -13.57
CA LYS A 912 36.66 -72.77 -13.51
C LYS A 912 35.33 -72.12 -13.90
N MET A 913 35.05 -70.93 -13.38
CA MET A 913 33.82 -70.18 -13.68
C MET A 913 33.74 -69.80 -15.16
N ALA A 914 34.82 -69.26 -15.73
CA ALA A 914 34.89 -68.91 -17.15
C ALA A 914 34.63 -70.13 -18.05
N LYS A 915 35.20 -71.30 -17.70
CA LYS A 915 34.95 -72.57 -18.40
C LYS A 915 33.48 -73.00 -18.32
N GLU A 916 32.86 -72.89 -17.14
CA GLU A 916 31.43 -73.20 -16.95
C GLU A 916 30.52 -72.25 -17.76
N LEU A 917 30.95 -71.00 -17.94
CA LEU A 917 30.32 -70.02 -18.83
C LEU A 917 30.70 -70.20 -20.32
N LYS A 918 31.43 -71.27 -20.66
CA LYS A 918 31.87 -71.63 -22.01
C LYS A 918 32.84 -70.63 -22.67
N MET A 919 33.55 -69.84 -21.86
CA MET A 919 34.61 -68.94 -22.30
C MET A 919 35.95 -69.68 -22.32
N LYS A 920 36.84 -69.33 -23.25
CA LYS A 920 38.26 -69.71 -23.17
C LYS A 920 39.00 -68.76 -22.24
N VAL A 921 40.05 -69.23 -21.58
CA VAL A 921 40.86 -68.38 -20.69
C VAL A 921 42.30 -68.28 -21.19
N ILE A 922 42.81 -67.06 -21.26
CA ILE A 922 44.22 -66.77 -21.47
C ILE A 922 44.79 -66.07 -20.25
N SER A 923 45.97 -66.50 -19.81
CA SER A 923 46.72 -65.80 -18.77
C SER A 923 47.83 -64.96 -19.38
N GLU A 924 47.88 -63.69 -19.00
CA GLU A 924 48.88 -62.74 -19.47
C GLU A 924 50.02 -62.55 -18.48
N GLY A 925 51.15 -62.02 -18.96
CA GLY A 925 52.32 -61.74 -18.14
C GLY A 925 52.97 -62.98 -17.53
N VAL A 926 52.88 -64.14 -18.19
CA VAL A 926 53.55 -65.36 -17.72
C VAL A 926 55.07 -65.25 -17.94
N GLU A 927 55.83 -65.27 -16.84
CA GLU A 927 57.28 -65.05 -16.84
C GLU A 927 58.08 -66.25 -16.32
N THR A 928 57.44 -67.21 -15.63
CA THR A 928 58.13 -68.35 -15.01
C THR A 928 57.49 -69.71 -15.35
N ILE A 929 58.29 -70.77 -15.32
CA ILE A 929 57.83 -72.14 -15.58
C ILE A 929 56.81 -72.60 -14.52
N SER A 930 57.00 -72.21 -13.25
CA SER A 930 56.07 -72.53 -12.14
C SER A 930 54.65 -72.03 -12.43
N GLN A 931 54.51 -70.81 -12.97
CA GLN A 931 53.21 -70.26 -13.37
C GLN A 931 52.56 -71.10 -14.48
N VAL A 932 53.34 -71.56 -15.47
CA VAL A 932 52.83 -72.41 -16.55
C VAL A 932 52.32 -73.75 -16.02
N GLU A 933 53.06 -74.41 -15.13
CA GLU A 933 52.65 -75.69 -14.55
C GLU A 933 51.36 -75.55 -13.74
N PHE A 934 51.26 -74.50 -12.92
CA PHE A 934 50.06 -74.19 -12.16
C PHE A 934 48.84 -73.92 -13.07
N LEU A 935 49.00 -73.04 -14.07
CA LEU A 935 47.95 -72.71 -15.04
C LEU A 935 47.47 -73.94 -15.82
N LYS A 936 48.40 -74.84 -16.18
CA LYS A 936 48.08 -76.11 -16.85
C LYS A 936 47.29 -77.05 -15.94
N GLN A 937 47.65 -77.15 -14.66
CA GLN A 937 46.97 -78.00 -13.68
C GLN A 937 45.51 -77.59 -13.47
N ILE A 938 45.23 -76.28 -13.44
CA ILE A 938 43.89 -75.74 -13.21
C ILE A 938 43.08 -75.59 -14.50
N GLY A 939 43.64 -76.01 -15.63
CA GLY A 939 42.94 -76.12 -16.91
C GLY A 939 42.84 -74.83 -17.72
N CYS A 940 43.75 -73.86 -17.53
CA CYS A 940 43.84 -72.68 -18.40
C CYS A 940 44.09 -73.10 -19.87
N ASP A 941 43.47 -72.41 -20.83
CA ASP A 941 43.55 -72.79 -22.25
C ASP A 941 44.83 -72.26 -22.92
N MET A 942 45.18 -71.00 -22.63
CA MET A 942 46.18 -70.25 -23.38
C MET A 942 47.06 -69.41 -22.45
N VAL A 943 48.28 -69.08 -22.90
CA VAL A 943 49.20 -68.20 -22.18
C VAL A 943 49.89 -67.22 -23.12
N GLN A 944 50.18 -66.04 -22.59
CA GLN A 944 50.95 -64.99 -23.22
C GLN A 944 51.88 -64.35 -22.18
N GLY A 945 53.15 -64.15 -22.53
CA GLY A 945 54.11 -63.60 -21.59
C GLY A 945 55.57 -63.73 -22.02
N TYR A 946 56.46 -63.05 -21.30
CA TYR A 946 57.87 -62.94 -21.66
C TYR A 946 58.65 -64.25 -21.53
N LEU A 947 58.13 -65.23 -20.77
CA LEU A 947 58.70 -66.57 -20.74
C LEU A 947 58.77 -67.20 -22.13
N PHE A 948 57.72 -66.99 -22.94
CA PHE A 948 57.63 -67.56 -24.28
C PHE A 948 58.17 -66.59 -25.33
N SER A 949 57.64 -65.37 -25.37
CA SER A 949 57.97 -64.39 -26.42
C SER A 949 57.60 -62.98 -25.99
N LYS A 950 58.51 -62.02 -26.24
CA LYS A 950 58.21 -60.59 -26.16
C LYS A 950 57.45 -60.14 -27.42
N PRO A 951 56.70 -59.02 -27.38
CA PRO A 951 56.19 -58.39 -28.59
C PRO A 951 57.32 -58.16 -29.61
N MET A 952 57.11 -58.58 -30.84
CA MET A 952 58.15 -58.56 -31.88
C MET A 952 57.64 -57.99 -33.20
N PRO A 953 58.53 -57.48 -34.08
CA PRO A 953 58.16 -57.06 -35.42
C PRO A 953 57.52 -58.21 -36.21
N VAL A 954 56.60 -57.87 -37.13
CA VAL A 954 55.85 -58.84 -37.95
C VAL A 954 56.73 -59.91 -38.60
N LYS A 955 57.88 -59.52 -39.15
CA LYS A 955 58.83 -60.45 -39.80
C LYS A 955 59.42 -61.49 -38.86
N GLU A 956 59.64 -61.14 -37.59
CA GLU A 956 60.14 -62.11 -36.61
C GLU A 956 59.03 -63.06 -36.16
N PHE A 957 57.80 -62.56 -36.05
CA PHE A 957 56.63 -63.38 -35.78
C PHE A 957 56.40 -64.43 -36.88
N GLU A 958 56.48 -64.04 -38.15
CA GLU A 958 56.31 -64.93 -39.30
C GLU A 958 57.28 -66.14 -39.26
N LYS A 959 58.54 -65.91 -38.84
CA LYS A 959 59.55 -66.97 -38.74
C LYS A 959 59.19 -68.05 -37.72
N ILE A 960 58.52 -67.70 -36.63
CA ILE A 960 58.16 -68.63 -35.57
C ILE A 960 56.76 -69.24 -35.79
N ALA A 961 55.83 -68.49 -36.39
CA ALA A 961 54.46 -68.92 -36.62
C ALA A 961 54.30 -69.85 -37.85
N PHE A 962 55.13 -69.67 -38.89
CA PHE A 962 55.00 -70.39 -40.17
C PHE A 962 56.18 -71.30 -40.50
N LYS A 963 56.97 -71.68 -39.50
CA LYS A 963 58.08 -72.63 -39.68
C LYS A 963 57.55 -73.91 -40.35
N LYS A 964 57.99 -74.17 -41.58
CA LYS A 964 57.94 -75.52 -42.17
C LYS A 964 58.97 -76.35 -41.42
N GLU A 965 58.57 -77.56 -40.98
CA GLU A 965 59.47 -78.54 -40.33
C GLU A 965 60.80 -78.70 -41.07
#